data_AF-A0A0P9PLT1-F1
#
_entry.id   AF-A0A0P9PLT1-F1
#
_cell.length_a   1.000
_cell.length_b   1.000
_cell.length_c   1.000
_cell.angle_alpha   90.00
_cell.angle_beta   90.00
_cell.angle_gamma   90.00
#
_symmetry.space_group_name_H-M   'P 1'
#
loop_
_entity.id
_entity.type
_entity.pdbx_description
1 polymer ?
#
loop_
_entity_poly.entity_id
_entity_poly.type
_entity_poly.pdbx_seq_one_letter_code
_entity_poly.pdbx_strand_id
1 'polypeptide(L)'
;MAMFEAARLLDEIEHTGALTGFLLGAVVGIAAVAYVSFTFVTCGFGGILLGLAVGLAGNALASLGEAIGSAFSSPAGQIESASPNVFINGRPAAFAIESTAACDKHSPIVKVAEGSSNVFINGQPAARKGDKLTCGAKIGTGSPNVFIGGGTQRYLPVDDEVSAMYRYTVDILLIVAGGAKAVTSIARLGMQAGLKAAGPCALRFMGGVFLGDAIFRFGVAPLAEKVLGGLHGNPVDTTTGRKLLIDESDFSLPGLMPIEWTRFYASDLTVDSALGNGWVLPWEQSLRRKGSFLYLSDNQGRSVPFVTLDYNQRIYNAQEQLYLVRTEGGHYLLQTLDNVFYYFGEVPDDNQPVPLQRVENALGHFLHFVRSEDGVLTDICSTGGHRVHLHYDEVTNRLSTVKRIVGDQAVETLVRYGYDNNGQLNSVYNRNGDSVRNFSYTDGLMTRHANALGLSCEYRWETLDDKPRVVEHWTSDGEHFQFDYDFEARQTRVTDVLGRRAEVTWNKDRRVVASTDFGGEQYRIALDDTGNINGLTLPDGNQLGFEYDDLSRLTTETDPLGRTTRYQHHYKTTLVKQITYPDGSTWKARYDERGNLVAEIDALGHKTEYLNGEDGLPHTIVDPTLKSKYLWWNNLAQVERFQDCSGKSTYYRYDERHQLVAVTDALNNTTTLERKPGGEVLRIDHPDGTRESFTYNAHGQVLTHTDGKDQTTHLARNARGLPTRRQDPKGLMVAYQYDKALRLAALSNENDATYTFAYDDSDRLIEEKRIDQLTRRFSYNLGGHLTQVEETGYGEKGERPQRSTYFERDPIGRLLARLNNDARQDFTYDDSDRLLSIQRTPTDGGRKLGVTAEKLEFAYDILGRLTQESSPQGTLAYEYDPLSNLTTLPLPTGQHLNHMYYGSGHLHQLNLDGQLISDMERDDLHREIYRTQGKLTSCFGYDALGRKTWQYATTLPAEKLSQIQNPLIKPERYVEHAYNPLHRRYEYDPAGELSRTLDKLRGEVTYEYEANGRLLEHNPEKRFEGEEFRYDTAGNRLNFNTNRFDRVKDNRLKQWSNHEYKYDAWGNLVEKIVGIVRWQTFTYDSENRLVKTETMANSQVESTSSYQYDSLGRRVAKQSEIKGQNDEKRFLWQGLRLLREEGPEHSSLYLYEPGSYAPLARVDQREGETGNRVYYFHTDQIGTPLEMTDAEGQIVWQAKYRPWGAIEKLVVNEVEQNLRFQGQYFDVETGLHYNTFRY
;
A
#
# COMPACT_ATOMS: atom_id res chain seq x y z
N MET A 1 14.03 3.69 -5.32
CA MET A 1 12.72 3.10 -4.98
C MET A 1 11.60 4.14 -5.04
N ALA A 2 10.33 3.78 -5.28
CA ALA A 2 9.20 4.67 -4.99
C ALA A 2 9.18 4.80 -3.47
N MET A 3 9.69 5.93 -3.03
CA MET A 3 9.71 6.33 -1.64
C MET A 3 8.38 7.03 -1.42
N PHE A 4 7.49 6.37 -0.70
CA PHE A 4 6.16 6.92 -0.43
C PHE A 4 6.21 7.65 0.91
N GLU A 5 5.56 8.82 0.93
CA GLU A 5 5.42 9.64 2.12
C GLU A 5 4.91 8.78 3.28
N ALA A 6 5.60 8.73 4.40
CA ALA A 6 5.22 7.90 5.52
C ALA A 6 3.88 8.30 6.13
N ALA A 7 2.96 7.37 6.28
CA ALA A 7 1.66 7.67 6.86
C ALA A 7 1.79 7.93 8.36
N ARG A 8 0.92 8.77 8.90
CA ARG A 8 0.91 9.16 10.30
C ARG A 8 -0.51 9.30 10.81
N LEU A 9 -0.67 9.31 12.12
CA LEU A 9 -1.91 9.66 12.79
C LEU A 9 -2.47 10.99 12.28
N LEU A 10 -3.77 11.04 12.04
CA LEU A 10 -4.54 12.15 11.48
C LEU A 10 -4.16 12.51 10.05
N ASP A 11 -3.35 11.71 9.37
CA ASP A 11 -3.25 11.83 7.93
C ASP A 11 -4.58 11.38 7.33
N GLU A 12 -5.16 12.20 6.45
CA GLU A 12 -6.39 11.91 5.72
C GLU A 12 -6.27 10.53 5.09
N ILE A 13 -7.30 9.73 5.33
CA ILE A 13 -7.56 8.56 4.51
C ILE A 13 -8.60 8.97 3.51
N GLU A 14 -8.26 8.78 2.27
CA GLU A 14 -9.10 9.16 1.19
C GLU A 14 -9.59 7.89 0.55
N HIS A 15 -10.90 7.82 0.50
CA HIS A 15 -11.53 7.05 -0.50
C HIS A 15 -11.28 7.74 -1.83
N THR A 16 -10.36 7.17 -2.61
CA THR A 16 -10.40 7.37 -4.07
C THR A 16 -11.86 7.23 -4.49
N GLY A 17 -12.44 7.98 -5.43
CA GLY A 17 -13.75 7.60 -5.98
C GLY A 17 -13.58 6.18 -6.48
N ALA A 18 -13.86 5.17 -5.66
CA ALA A 18 -12.85 4.11 -5.56
C ALA A 18 -13.06 3.07 -6.57
N LEU A 19 -14.30 2.84 -6.96
CA LEU A 19 -14.59 2.18 -8.20
C LEU A 19 -13.72 2.81 -9.31
N THR A 20 -13.58 4.11 -9.31
CA THR A 20 -12.93 4.87 -10.37
C THR A 20 -11.42 4.98 -10.25
N GLY A 21 -10.85 5.24 -9.07
CA GLY A 21 -9.42 5.10 -8.76
C GLY A 21 -8.92 3.66 -8.83
N PHE A 22 -9.78 2.68 -8.59
CA PHE A 22 -9.53 1.25 -8.76
C PHE A 22 -9.69 0.79 -10.19
N LEU A 23 -10.60 1.32 -10.99
CA LEU A 23 -10.68 1.02 -12.42
C LEU A 23 -9.62 1.80 -13.22
N LEU A 24 -9.19 2.96 -12.71
CA LEU A 24 -7.96 3.62 -13.14
C LEU A 24 -6.73 2.83 -12.76
N GLY A 25 -6.59 2.46 -11.49
CA GLY A 25 -5.45 1.72 -10.97
C GLY A 25 -5.37 0.29 -11.48
N ALA A 26 -6.50 -0.39 -11.64
CA ALA A 26 -6.58 -1.73 -12.23
C ALA A 26 -6.34 -1.69 -13.72
N VAL A 27 -6.56 -0.57 -14.42
CA VAL A 27 -6.38 -0.58 -15.87
C VAL A 27 -5.19 0.20 -16.42
N VAL A 28 -4.77 1.26 -15.75
CA VAL A 28 -3.36 1.69 -15.81
C VAL A 28 -2.49 0.53 -15.27
N GLY A 29 -2.97 -0.21 -14.28
CA GLY A 29 -2.37 -1.44 -13.79
C GLY A 29 -2.43 -2.60 -14.79
N ILE A 30 -3.45 -2.81 -15.61
CA ILE A 30 -3.39 -3.88 -16.62
C ILE A 30 -2.34 -3.62 -17.70
N ALA A 31 -1.93 -2.36 -17.90
CA ALA A 31 -0.78 -2.04 -18.74
C ALA A 31 0.58 -2.16 -18.00
N ALA A 32 0.62 -2.17 -16.66
CA ALA A 32 1.87 -2.06 -15.86
C ALA A 32 2.05 -3.14 -14.76
N VAL A 33 0.97 -3.51 -14.08
CA VAL A 33 0.80 -4.62 -13.16
C VAL A 33 0.69 -5.92 -13.96
N ALA A 34 1.82 -6.40 -14.48
CA ALA A 34 2.18 -7.82 -14.27
C ALA A 34 2.64 -8.04 -12.80
N TYR A 35 2.75 -6.95 -12.03
CA TYR A 35 3.37 -6.64 -10.72
C TYR A 35 3.09 -7.55 -9.49
N VAL A 36 1.85 -7.53 -8.97
CA VAL A 36 1.60 -7.61 -7.50
C VAL A 36 0.58 -8.68 -7.12
N SER A 37 0.56 -9.77 -7.88
CA SER A 37 -0.68 -10.54 -7.99
C SER A 37 -0.80 -11.81 -7.19
N PHE A 38 0.30 -12.29 -6.65
CA PHE A 38 0.33 -13.57 -5.96
C PHE A 38 0.19 -13.44 -4.44
N THR A 39 0.36 -12.23 -3.91
CA THR A 39 0.54 -12.01 -2.46
C THR A 39 -0.75 -12.17 -1.63
N PHE A 40 -1.94 -12.07 -2.22
CA PHE A 40 -3.21 -12.06 -1.44
C PHE A 40 -4.04 -13.32 -1.54
N VAL A 41 -3.72 -14.23 -2.46
CA VAL A 41 -4.48 -15.49 -2.62
C VAL A 41 -3.67 -16.71 -2.20
N THR A 42 -2.34 -16.58 -2.08
CA THR A 42 -1.53 -17.54 -1.35
C THR A 42 -1.06 -16.85 -0.08
N CYS A 43 -1.55 -17.29 1.09
CA CYS A 43 -0.84 -17.09 2.35
C CYS A 43 0.50 -17.88 2.33
N GLY A 44 1.27 -17.76 1.25
CA GLY A 44 2.42 -18.59 0.99
C GLY A 44 3.34 -18.17 -0.15
N PHE A 45 4.35 -19.02 -0.32
CA PHE A 45 5.65 -18.84 -0.97
C PHE A 45 5.72 -17.97 -2.24
N GLY A 46 4.66 -17.86 -3.05
CA GLY A 46 4.65 -17.05 -4.28
C GLY A 46 4.74 -15.55 -4.05
N GLY A 47 4.21 -15.04 -2.92
CA GLY A 47 4.41 -13.65 -2.50
C GLY A 47 5.87 -13.34 -2.09
N ILE A 48 6.54 -14.33 -1.50
CA ILE A 48 7.92 -14.24 -1.01
C ILE A 48 8.92 -14.38 -2.17
N LEU A 49 8.67 -15.29 -3.11
CA LEU A 49 9.49 -15.49 -4.30
C LEU A 49 9.40 -14.32 -5.29
N LEU A 50 8.23 -13.67 -5.43
CA LEU A 50 8.10 -12.51 -6.32
C LEU A 50 8.76 -11.25 -5.76
N GLY A 51 8.70 -11.01 -4.44
CA GLY A 51 9.44 -9.91 -3.79
C GLY A 51 10.95 -10.02 -3.99
N LEU A 52 11.45 -11.26 -4.06
CA LEU A 52 12.85 -11.60 -4.31
C LEU A 52 13.23 -11.61 -5.80
N ALA A 53 12.31 -11.36 -6.74
CA ALA A 53 12.54 -11.48 -8.20
C ALA A 53 12.47 -10.17 -9.03
N VAL A 54 11.91 -9.05 -8.53
CA VAL A 54 11.97 -7.77 -9.28
C VAL A 54 12.31 -6.57 -8.38
N GLY A 55 13.58 -6.19 -8.43
CA GLY A 55 14.03 -4.86 -8.09
C GLY A 55 14.06 -4.01 -9.37
N LEU A 56 13.40 -2.85 -9.31
CA LEU A 56 13.58 -1.67 -10.18
C LEU A 56 12.92 -1.73 -11.58
N ALA A 57 11.69 -1.19 -11.65
CA ALA A 57 11.05 -0.53 -12.81
C ALA A 57 9.58 -0.14 -12.52
N GLY A 58 8.92 -0.76 -11.53
CA GLY A 58 7.49 -0.55 -11.23
C GLY A 58 7.11 0.76 -10.51
N ASN A 59 8.10 1.56 -10.11
CA ASN A 59 7.91 2.72 -9.22
C ASN A 59 7.30 3.96 -9.89
N ALA A 60 7.35 4.04 -11.23
CA ALA A 60 6.86 5.20 -11.97
C ALA A 60 5.41 5.07 -12.49
N LEU A 61 4.87 3.86 -12.63
CA LEU A 61 3.59 3.61 -13.33
C LEU A 61 2.46 3.09 -12.42
N ALA A 62 2.78 2.31 -11.37
CA ALA A 62 1.82 2.03 -10.30
C ALA A 62 1.44 3.33 -9.57
N SER A 63 2.42 4.21 -9.38
CA SER A 63 2.24 5.56 -8.86
C SER A 63 1.41 6.46 -9.78
N LEU A 64 1.21 6.13 -11.07
CA LEU A 64 0.30 6.87 -11.95
C LEU A 64 -1.17 6.48 -11.68
N GLY A 65 -1.54 5.21 -11.76
CA GLY A 65 -2.91 4.76 -11.41
C GLY A 65 -3.31 5.10 -9.98
N GLU A 66 -2.34 5.04 -9.06
CA GLU A 66 -2.47 5.42 -7.66
C GLU A 66 -2.50 6.94 -7.45
N ALA A 67 -1.68 7.74 -8.13
CA ALA A 67 -1.74 9.21 -8.08
C ALA A 67 -2.94 9.81 -8.80
N ILE A 68 -3.59 9.04 -9.67
CA ILE A 68 -4.85 9.38 -10.32
C ILE A 68 -6.01 9.06 -9.37
N GLY A 69 -6.08 7.85 -8.82
CA GLY A 69 -7.07 7.51 -7.80
C GLY A 69 -6.96 8.40 -6.54
N SER A 70 -5.75 8.64 -6.04
CA SER A 70 -5.45 9.48 -4.85
C SER A 70 -5.49 10.98 -5.12
N ALA A 71 -5.79 11.38 -6.34
CA ALA A 71 -6.02 12.77 -6.69
C ALA A 71 -7.50 13.13 -6.72
N PHE A 72 -8.33 12.09 -6.81
CA PHE A 72 -9.77 12.06 -7.08
C PHE A 72 -10.50 11.38 -5.95
N SER A 73 -9.98 11.71 -4.79
CA SER A 73 -10.14 10.99 -3.57
C SER A 73 -10.83 11.96 -2.64
N SER A 74 -12.05 11.62 -2.28
CA SER A 74 -12.74 12.33 -1.22
C SER A 74 -12.06 11.91 0.08
N PRO A 75 -11.60 12.86 0.92
CA PRO A 75 -11.33 12.56 2.31
C PRO A 75 -12.53 11.83 2.85
N ALA A 76 -12.29 10.61 3.30
CA ALA A 76 -13.33 9.79 3.88
C ALA A 76 -12.85 9.38 5.25
N GLY A 77 -12.34 10.36 5.99
CA GLY A 77 -11.80 10.23 7.33
C GLY A 77 -10.27 10.29 7.36
N GLN A 78 -9.67 9.74 8.42
CA GLN A 78 -8.25 9.96 8.74
C GLN A 78 -7.71 8.83 9.61
N ILE A 79 -6.40 8.63 9.60
CA ILE A 79 -5.75 7.67 10.49
C ILE A 79 -6.01 8.07 11.95
N GLU A 80 -6.60 7.17 12.71
CA GLU A 80 -7.05 7.32 14.09
C GLU A 80 -6.19 6.57 15.09
N SER A 81 -5.39 5.61 14.63
CA SER A 81 -4.34 5.01 15.43
C SER A 81 -3.09 4.80 14.61
N ALA A 82 -1.96 4.92 15.28
CA ALA A 82 -0.66 4.79 14.68
C ALA A 82 0.34 4.43 15.77
N SER A 83 1.61 4.33 15.41
CA SER A 83 2.68 3.88 16.29
C SER A 83 2.69 4.68 17.56
N PRO A 84 2.42 4.07 18.72
CA PRO A 84 2.30 4.81 19.95
C PRO A 84 3.65 5.44 20.40
N ASN A 85 4.72 5.28 19.63
CA ASN A 85 6.09 5.54 20.03
C ASN A 85 7.07 5.79 18.88
N VAL A 86 6.78 5.38 17.65
CA VAL A 86 7.47 5.89 16.47
C VAL A 86 6.63 7.03 15.94
N PHE A 87 7.23 8.19 15.78
CA PHE A 87 6.53 9.36 15.30
C PHE A 87 7.23 9.83 14.05
N ILE A 88 6.44 10.16 13.04
CA ILE A 88 6.92 10.77 11.83
C ILE A 88 6.17 12.10 11.75
N ASN A 89 6.88 13.22 11.68
CA ASN A 89 6.28 14.56 11.82
C ASN A 89 5.31 14.70 12.95
N GLY A 90 5.77 14.31 14.14
CA GLY A 90 5.02 14.60 15.35
C GLY A 90 3.58 14.13 15.27
N ARG A 91 3.37 13.06 14.54
CA ARG A 91 2.17 12.29 14.51
C ARG A 91 2.65 10.86 14.61
N PRO A 92 2.02 10.04 15.47
CA PRO A 92 2.45 8.67 15.59
C PRO A 92 2.42 8.04 14.20
N ALA A 93 3.51 7.38 13.84
CA ALA A 93 3.79 6.93 12.49
C ALA A 93 2.90 5.73 12.21
N ALA A 94 2.07 5.80 11.18
CA ALA A 94 1.12 4.74 10.91
C ALA A 94 1.86 3.53 10.33
N PHE A 95 1.29 2.36 10.57
CA PHE A 95 1.86 1.05 10.31
C PHE A 95 0.72 0.04 10.10
N ALA A 96 0.84 -0.85 9.11
CA ALA A 96 -0.16 -1.85 8.77
C ALA A 96 -0.43 -2.80 9.95
N ILE A 97 -1.54 -3.54 9.89
CA ILE A 97 -2.01 -4.50 10.91
C ILE A 97 -2.67 -3.86 12.14
N GLU A 98 -2.11 -2.78 12.69
CA GLU A 98 -2.67 -2.22 13.93
C GLU A 98 -2.92 -0.72 13.93
N SER A 99 -2.32 0.05 13.01
CA SER A 99 -2.79 1.42 12.81
C SER A 99 -4.19 1.39 12.25
N THR A 100 -5.04 2.31 12.67
CA THR A 100 -6.44 2.35 12.32
C THR A 100 -6.81 3.72 11.79
N ALA A 101 -7.95 3.84 11.14
CA ALA A 101 -8.51 5.08 10.66
C ALA A 101 -10.02 5.08 10.82
N ALA A 102 -10.58 6.28 10.95
CA ALA A 102 -11.98 6.50 10.70
C ALA A 102 -12.17 6.56 9.21
N CYS A 103 -13.13 5.78 8.75
CA CYS A 103 -13.61 5.83 7.40
C CYS A 103 -15.05 6.35 7.39
N ASP A 104 -15.33 7.45 6.68
CA ASP A 104 -16.65 8.08 6.67
C ASP A 104 -17.67 7.33 5.79
N LYS A 105 -17.20 6.42 4.91
CA LYS A 105 -18.06 5.62 4.00
C LYS A 105 -18.15 4.13 4.34
N HIS A 106 -17.21 3.59 5.11
CA HIS A 106 -17.23 2.21 5.56
C HIS A 106 -17.12 2.19 7.05
N SER A 107 -17.78 1.19 7.59
CA SER A 107 -17.76 1.00 9.00
C SER A 107 -17.57 -0.51 9.13
N PRO A 108 -16.45 -0.91 9.76
CA PRO A 108 -15.91 -0.31 11.00
C PRO A 108 -14.61 0.48 10.92
N ILE A 109 -13.99 0.78 12.10
CA ILE A 109 -12.57 1.05 12.27
C ILE A 109 -11.75 0.25 11.27
N VAL A 110 -11.20 0.98 10.34
CA VAL A 110 -10.46 0.40 9.24
C VAL A 110 -9.01 0.46 9.56
N LYS A 111 -8.40 -0.71 9.58
CA LYS A 111 -7.01 -0.83 9.91
C LYS A 111 -6.19 -0.48 8.69
N VAL A 112 -5.08 0.18 8.85
CA VAL A 112 -4.08 0.24 7.80
C VAL A 112 -3.71 -1.20 7.46
N ALA A 113 -4.04 -1.58 6.25
CA ALA A 113 -4.05 -2.96 5.81
C ALA A 113 -2.84 -3.26 4.95
N GLU A 114 -2.34 -2.25 4.27
CA GLU A 114 -1.12 -2.28 3.49
C GLU A 114 -0.04 -1.45 4.19
N GLY A 115 1.21 -1.88 4.01
CA GLY A 115 2.38 -1.24 4.55
C GLY A 115 3.61 -1.62 3.77
N SER A 116 4.75 -1.07 4.16
CA SER A 116 6.04 -1.42 3.58
C SER A 116 6.37 -2.88 3.82
N SER A 117 6.75 -3.57 2.74
CA SER A 117 7.18 -4.98 2.77
C SER A 117 8.40 -5.23 3.65
N ASN A 118 9.12 -4.18 4.05
CA ASN A 118 10.46 -4.33 4.60
C ASN A 118 10.94 -3.20 5.54
N VAL A 119 10.21 -2.09 5.62
CA VAL A 119 10.41 -1.07 6.65
C VAL A 119 9.28 -1.24 7.66
N PHE A 120 9.64 -1.36 8.94
CA PHE A 120 8.67 -1.64 10.01
C PHE A 120 8.71 -0.54 11.06
N ILE A 121 7.53 -0.18 11.54
CA ILE A 121 7.28 0.71 12.66
C ILE A 121 6.67 -0.16 13.77
N ASN A 122 7.39 -0.33 14.88
CA ASN A 122 7.04 -1.24 15.99
C ASN A 122 6.90 -2.72 15.61
N GLY A 123 7.77 -3.22 14.73
CA GLY A 123 7.66 -4.60 14.24
C GLY A 123 6.45 -4.83 13.33
N GLN A 124 5.68 -3.78 13.07
CA GLN A 124 4.55 -3.80 12.18
C GLN A 124 4.88 -3.00 10.91
N PRO A 125 4.39 -3.41 9.74
CA PRO A 125 4.84 -2.88 8.46
C PRO A 125 4.56 -1.39 8.35
N ALA A 126 5.58 -0.58 8.09
CA ALA A 126 5.49 0.86 8.16
C ALA A 126 4.57 1.38 7.04
N ALA A 127 3.49 2.06 7.40
CA ALA A 127 2.49 2.48 6.44
C ALA A 127 2.86 3.80 5.79
N ARG A 128 2.39 3.99 4.57
CA ARG A 128 2.71 5.12 3.70
C ARG A 128 1.46 5.65 3.04
N LYS A 129 1.53 6.90 2.61
CA LYS A 129 0.64 7.49 1.62
C LYS A 129 0.56 6.57 0.41
N GLY A 130 -0.66 6.23 0.03
CA GLY A 130 -0.96 5.24 -1.00
C GLY A 130 -1.29 3.84 -0.44
N ASP A 131 -0.77 3.46 0.73
CA ASP A 131 -1.10 2.17 1.34
C ASP A 131 -2.59 2.15 1.77
N LYS A 132 -3.29 1.07 1.44
CA LYS A 132 -4.71 0.89 1.75
C LYS A 132 -5.00 0.55 3.21
N LEU A 133 -6.22 0.87 3.61
CA LEU A 133 -6.84 0.45 4.85
C LEU A 133 -7.87 -0.64 4.63
N THR A 134 -8.39 -1.25 5.70
CA THR A 134 -9.28 -2.41 5.59
C THR A 134 -10.65 -2.07 5.02
N CYS A 135 -10.93 -0.84 4.58
CA CYS A 135 -12.11 -0.41 3.82
C CYS A 135 -11.79 0.03 2.39
N GLY A 136 -10.55 -0.13 1.95
CA GLY A 136 -10.15 0.20 0.59
C GLY A 136 -9.86 1.67 0.39
N ALA A 137 -10.12 2.51 1.41
CA ALA A 137 -9.52 3.84 1.51
C ALA A 137 -8.01 3.71 1.40
N LYS A 138 -7.38 4.65 0.70
CA LYS A 138 -5.93 4.83 0.72
C LYS A 138 -5.59 5.89 1.73
N ILE A 139 -4.42 5.78 2.33
CA ILE A 139 -3.87 6.89 3.09
C ILE A 139 -3.53 7.99 2.09
N GLY A 140 -4.32 9.06 2.08
CA GLY A 140 -4.29 10.07 1.03
C GLY A 140 -3.31 11.21 1.29
N THR A 141 -2.97 11.43 2.56
CA THR A 141 -1.88 12.31 2.95
C THR A 141 -0.82 11.53 3.70
N GLY A 142 0.43 11.96 3.60
CA GLY A 142 1.52 11.32 4.32
C GLY A 142 2.51 12.34 4.80
N SER A 143 3.61 11.82 5.28
CA SER A 143 4.74 12.58 5.74
C SER A 143 5.33 13.40 4.59
N PRO A 144 5.47 14.73 4.75
CA PRO A 144 6.08 15.68 3.82
C PRO A 144 7.41 15.23 3.16
N ASN A 145 8.09 14.27 3.76
CA ASN A 145 9.54 14.34 3.88
C ASN A 145 10.23 13.14 4.53
N VAL A 146 9.53 12.37 5.35
CA VAL A 146 9.99 11.08 5.79
C VAL A 146 9.31 10.10 4.85
N PHE A 147 10.12 9.49 4.01
CA PHE A 147 9.62 8.53 3.04
C PHE A 147 10.02 7.14 3.50
N ILE A 148 9.05 6.23 3.55
CA ILE A 148 9.28 4.84 3.93
C ILE A 148 9.47 4.06 2.62
N GLY A 149 10.65 3.45 2.45
CA GLY A 149 10.93 2.52 1.36
C GLY A 149 10.20 1.18 1.55
N GLY A 150 10.18 0.33 0.54
CA GLY A 150 9.56 -0.99 0.53
C GLY A 150 8.55 -1.15 -0.60
N GLY A 151 8.29 -2.39 -1.04
CA GLY A 151 7.07 -2.65 -1.81
C GLY A 151 5.85 -2.42 -0.92
N THR A 152 4.67 -2.22 -1.49
CA THR A 152 3.42 -2.28 -0.72
C THR A 152 3.00 -3.73 -0.57
N GLN A 153 2.93 -4.22 0.66
CA GLN A 153 2.45 -5.54 1.03
C GLN A 153 1.20 -5.38 1.89
N ARG A 154 0.15 -6.17 1.63
CA ARG A 154 -1.06 -6.18 2.44
C ARG A 154 -0.92 -7.24 3.51
N TYR A 155 -1.21 -6.81 4.72
CA TYR A 155 -1.06 -7.57 5.95
C TYR A 155 -2.39 -7.79 6.66
N LEU A 156 -3.44 -7.08 6.25
CA LEU A 156 -4.83 -7.36 6.64
C LEU A 156 -5.73 -7.43 5.42
N PRO A 157 -6.76 -8.28 5.40
CA PRO A 157 -7.77 -8.26 4.34
C PRO A 157 -8.39 -6.87 4.28
N VAL A 158 -8.27 -6.24 3.12
CA VAL A 158 -8.99 -5.00 2.81
C VAL A 158 -10.44 -5.43 2.52
N ASP A 159 -11.48 -4.64 2.85
CA ASP A 159 -12.82 -4.54 2.23
C ASP A 159 -12.70 -3.40 1.23
N ASP A 160 -12.92 -3.54 -0.07
CA ASP A 160 -12.50 -2.51 -1.03
C ASP A 160 -13.77 -1.70 -1.14
N GLU A 161 -13.67 -0.38 -1.17
CA GLU A 161 -14.77 0.49 -1.59
C GLU A 161 -15.47 0.03 -2.87
N VAL A 162 -14.73 -0.78 -3.60
CA VAL A 162 -15.08 -1.51 -4.77
C VAL A 162 -15.50 -2.88 -4.27
N SER A 163 -16.82 -3.10 -4.23
CA SER A 163 -17.45 -4.27 -3.61
C SER A 163 -16.73 -5.59 -3.92
N ALA A 164 -16.88 -6.60 -3.06
CA ALA A 164 -16.25 -7.92 -3.20
C ALA A 164 -16.26 -8.43 -4.66
N MET A 165 -17.32 -8.17 -5.42
CA MET A 165 -17.43 -8.33 -6.88
C MET A 165 -16.29 -7.75 -7.74
N TYR A 166 -16.04 -6.46 -7.61
CA TYR A 166 -15.01 -5.77 -8.36
C TYR A 166 -13.65 -6.10 -7.77
N ARG A 167 -13.60 -6.41 -6.47
CA ARG A 167 -12.38 -6.93 -5.86
C ARG A 167 -12.02 -8.31 -6.36
N TYR A 168 -12.97 -9.22 -6.52
CA TYR A 168 -12.80 -10.44 -7.29
C TYR A 168 -12.28 -10.05 -8.66
N THR A 169 -12.91 -9.09 -9.33
CA THR A 169 -12.41 -8.59 -10.62
C THR A 169 -10.93 -8.19 -10.59
N VAL A 170 -10.43 -7.55 -9.52
CA VAL A 170 -9.01 -7.17 -9.40
C VAL A 170 -8.11 -8.25 -8.83
N ASP A 171 -8.52 -9.04 -7.86
CA ASP A 171 -7.80 -10.24 -7.41
C ASP A 171 -7.61 -11.19 -8.57
N ILE A 172 -8.59 -11.24 -9.46
CA ILE A 172 -8.49 -11.87 -10.75
C ILE A 172 -7.54 -11.08 -11.63
N LEU A 173 -7.77 -9.81 -12.03
CA LEU A 173 -6.82 -9.05 -12.89
C LEU A 173 -5.37 -9.05 -12.38
N LEU A 174 -5.21 -9.21 -11.08
CA LEU A 174 -3.99 -9.55 -10.38
C LEU A 174 -3.62 -11.01 -10.69
N ILE A 175 -4.31 -12.07 -10.28
CA ILE A 175 -4.00 -13.48 -10.68
C ILE A 175 -3.78 -13.62 -12.22
N VAL A 176 -4.39 -12.80 -13.04
CA VAL A 176 -4.18 -12.62 -14.49
C VAL A 176 -2.80 -12.03 -14.76
N ALA A 177 -2.47 -10.91 -14.15
CA ALA A 177 -1.11 -10.37 -14.14
C ALA A 177 -0.05 -11.28 -13.48
N GLY A 178 -0.44 -12.14 -12.54
CA GLY A 178 0.40 -12.98 -11.68
C GLY A 178 0.64 -14.38 -12.24
N GLY A 179 -0.38 -14.96 -12.85
CA GLY A 179 -0.30 -16.19 -13.63
C GLY A 179 0.44 -15.95 -14.94
N ALA A 180 0.28 -14.76 -15.54
CA ALA A 180 1.19 -14.29 -16.57
C ALA A 180 2.63 -14.23 -16.06
N LYS A 181 2.88 -14.11 -14.75
CA LYS A 181 4.20 -13.93 -14.14
C LYS A 181 4.89 -15.15 -13.56
N ALA A 182 4.21 -16.27 -13.34
CA ALA A 182 4.95 -17.53 -13.28
C ALA A 182 5.73 -17.76 -14.59
N VAL A 183 5.19 -17.25 -15.72
CA VAL A 183 5.80 -17.28 -17.06
C VAL A 183 6.61 -16.02 -17.41
N THR A 184 6.13 -14.83 -17.03
CA THR A 184 6.79 -13.54 -17.29
C THR A 184 7.77 -13.15 -16.21
N SER A 185 7.85 -13.80 -15.05
CA SER A 185 9.03 -13.65 -14.19
C SER A 185 10.23 -14.28 -14.88
N ILE A 186 10.08 -15.41 -15.58
CA ILE A 186 11.12 -16.01 -16.43
C ILE A 186 11.45 -15.10 -17.62
N ALA A 187 10.45 -14.49 -18.28
CA ALA A 187 10.67 -13.58 -19.40
C ALA A 187 11.20 -12.18 -19.01
N ARG A 188 10.75 -11.63 -17.87
CA ARG A 188 11.10 -10.29 -17.37
C ARG A 188 12.37 -10.31 -16.53
N LEU A 189 12.60 -11.34 -15.71
CA LEU A 189 13.96 -11.63 -15.22
C LEU A 189 14.85 -11.96 -16.41
N GLY A 190 14.41 -12.68 -17.44
CA GLY A 190 15.30 -12.96 -18.54
C GLY A 190 15.62 -11.78 -19.47
N MET A 191 14.71 -10.80 -19.65
CA MET A 191 14.99 -9.54 -20.35
C MET A 191 15.68 -8.50 -19.47
N GLN A 192 15.26 -8.31 -18.21
CA GLN A 192 15.96 -7.44 -17.25
C GLN A 192 17.28 -8.05 -16.77
N ALA A 193 17.44 -9.37 -16.76
CA ALA A 193 18.70 -10.06 -16.55
C ALA A 193 19.46 -10.30 -17.84
N GLY A 194 18.86 -10.13 -19.02
CA GLY A 194 19.61 -9.78 -20.22
C GLY A 194 20.23 -8.38 -20.13
N LEU A 195 19.58 -7.46 -19.40
CA LEU A 195 20.14 -6.18 -18.94
C LEU A 195 21.12 -6.33 -17.76
N LYS A 196 20.99 -7.35 -16.89
CA LYS A 196 21.98 -7.69 -15.84
C LYS A 196 23.16 -8.51 -16.34
N ALA A 197 22.97 -9.27 -17.42
CA ALA A 197 23.96 -10.02 -18.20
C ALA A 197 25.04 -9.12 -18.84
N ALA A 198 25.00 -7.85 -18.48
CA ALA A 198 25.59 -6.71 -19.13
C ALA A 198 25.86 -5.56 -18.13
N GLY A 199 25.83 -5.80 -16.81
CA GLY A 199 26.18 -4.76 -15.82
C GLY A 199 27.62 -4.96 -15.32
N PRO A 200 28.51 -3.95 -15.37
CA PRO A 200 28.69 -3.08 -14.21
C PRO A 200 28.91 -1.60 -14.54
N CYS A 201 28.29 -0.75 -13.70
CA CYS A 201 28.94 0.18 -12.77
C CYS A 201 27.88 0.99 -11.99
N ALA A 202 26.66 1.10 -12.50
CA ALA A 202 25.53 1.67 -11.75
C ALA A 202 24.59 0.58 -11.19
N LEU A 203 24.33 -0.47 -11.99
CA LEU A 203 23.36 -1.52 -11.66
C LEU A 203 23.95 -2.73 -10.92
N ARG A 204 25.27 -2.98 -10.90
CA ARG A 204 25.84 -4.04 -10.04
C ARG A 204 25.75 -3.72 -8.55
N PHE A 205 25.63 -2.43 -8.19
CA PHE A 205 25.34 -2.00 -6.82
C PHE A 205 23.85 -2.12 -6.46
N MET A 206 22.97 -2.20 -7.47
CA MET A 206 21.54 -2.52 -7.31
C MET A 206 21.22 -3.97 -7.71
N GLY A 207 22.25 -4.77 -8.00
CA GLY A 207 22.20 -5.92 -8.91
C GLY A 207 22.24 -7.26 -8.19
N GLY A 208 21.30 -7.46 -7.30
CA GLY A 208 20.90 -8.77 -6.82
C GLY A 208 19.54 -8.54 -6.23
N VAL A 209 18.47 -8.99 -6.89
CA VAL A 209 17.13 -8.74 -6.36
C VAL A 209 16.99 -9.24 -4.91
N PHE A 210 17.77 -10.27 -4.58
CA PHE A 210 17.95 -10.80 -3.23
C PHE A 210 18.69 -9.85 -2.27
N LEU A 211 19.75 -9.16 -2.71
CA LEU A 211 20.44 -8.14 -1.89
C LEU A 211 19.55 -6.93 -1.64
N GLY A 212 18.76 -6.54 -2.65
CA GLY A 212 17.75 -5.49 -2.53
C GLY A 212 16.82 -5.82 -1.37
N ASP A 213 16.10 -6.93 -1.43
CA ASP A 213 15.12 -7.34 -0.40
C ASP A 213 15.78 -7.58 0.99
N ALA A 214 16.98 -8.16 1.03
CA ALA A 214 17.72 -8.35 2.29
C ALA A 214 18.12 -7.01 2.93
N ILE A 215 18.76 -6.09 2.18
CA ILE A 215 19.09 -4.73 2.65
C ILE A 215 17.82 -3.95 3.01
N PHE A 216 16.73 -4.21 2.29
CA PHE A 216 15.40 -3.66 2.56
C PHE A 216 14.85 -4.10 3.92
N ARG A 217 14.91 -5.40 4.26
CA ARG A 217 14.41 -5.96 5.53
C ARG A 217 15.08 -5.35 6.75
N PHE A 218 16.32 -4.87 6.60
CA PHE A 218 17.09 -4.25 7.69
C PHE A 218 16.98 -2.72 7.70
N GLY A 219 16.05 -2.13 6.95
CA GLY A 219 15.74 -0.70 7.02
C GLY A 219 16.82 0.25 6.47
N VAL A 220 17.82 -0.26 5.76
CA VAL A 220 18.98 0.50 5.27
C VAL A 220 18.93 0.84 3.78
N ALA A 221 17.91 0.38 3.06
CA ALA A 221 17.81 0.46 1.60
C ALA A 221 17.71 1.87 0.96
N PRO A 222 16.96 2.84 1.51
CA PRO A 222 16.87 4.18 0.89
C PRO A 222 18.20 4.94 0.90
N LEU A 223 19.01 4.71 1.94
CA LEU A 223 20.38 5.18 2.04
C LEU A 223 21.29 4.34 1.16
N ALA A 224 21.21 3.02 1.24
CA ALA A 224 22.03 2.10 0.46
C ALA A 224 21.88 2.27 -1.06
N GLU A 225 20.70 2.58 -1.61
CA GLU A 225 20.54 2.79 -3.06
C GLU A 225 21.31 4.03 -3.56
N LYS A 226 21.31 5.15 -2.81
CA LYS A 226 22.06 6.37 -3.17
C LYS A 226 23.56 6.21 -2.91
N VAL A 227 23.88 5.55 -1.80
CA VAL A 227 25.22 5.51 -1.19
C VAL A 227 26.06 4.34 -1.71
N LEU A 228 25.47 3.15 -1.93
CA LEU A 228 26.16 2.00 -2.53
C LEU A 228 26.30 2.14 -4.06
N GLY A 229 25.36 2.83 -4.72
CA GLY A 229 25.37 3.01 -6.17
C GLY A 229 26.36 4.05 -6.70
N GLY A 230 26.80 4.98 -5.84
CA GLY A 230 27.64 6.11 -6.26
C GLY A 230 26.94 7.00 -7.29
N LEU A 231 25.62 7.20 -7.18
CA LEU A 231 24.83 7.99 -8.13
C LEU A 231 24.25 9.23 -7.45
N HIS A 232 24.60 10.41 -7.94
CA HIS A 232 24.06 11.70 -7.45
C HIS A 232 23.72 12.64 -8.61
N GLY A 233 22.85 13.64 -8.42
CA GLY A 233 22.59 14.67 -9.45
C GLY A 233 21.96 14.19 -10.77
N ASN A 234 20.89 13.40 -10.68
CA ASN A 234 20.00 13.04 -11.80
C ASN A 234 20.63 12.32 -13.02
N PRO A 235 21.06 11.06 -12.88
CA PRO A 235 22.23 10.63 -12.12
C PRO A 235 23.54 10.89 -12.88
N VAL A 236 24.57 11.20 -12.10
CA VAL A 236 26.00 11.24 -12.42
C VAL A 236 26.65 10.13 -11.60
N ASP A 237 27.46 9.31 -12.26
CA ASP A 237 28.26 8.27 -11.61
C ASP A 237 29.46 8.90 -10.93
N THR A 238 29.55 8.85 -9.61
CA THR A 238 30.62 9.50 -8.84
C THR A 238 31.96 8.80 -8.99
N THR A 239 32.02 7.56 -9.47
CA THR A 239 33.31 6.86 -9.67
C THR A 239 33.99 7.25 -10.97
N THR A 240 33.21 7.74 -11.93
CA THR A 240 33.67 8.03 -13.29
C THR A 240 33.28 9.42 -13.77
N GLY A 241 32.45 10.19 -13.07
CA GLY A 241 31.92 11.48 -13.51
C GLY A 241 31.13 11.48 -14.82
N ARG A 242 30.70 10.31 -15.31
CA ARG A 242 29.88 10.22 -16.53
C ARG A 242 28.41 10.48 -16.22
N LYS A 243 27.70 11.03 -17.21
CA LYS A 243 26.25 11.24 -17.13
C LYS A 243 25.52 9.97 -17.57
N LEU A 244 24.52 9.53 -16.82
CA LEU A 244 23.71 8.34 -17.12
C LEU A 244 22.22 8.66 -17.20
N LEU A 245 21.49 8.10 -18.16
CA LEU A 245 20.03 7.94 -18.04
C LEU A 245 19.74 6.45 -18.09
N ILE A 246 19.25 5.94 -16.96
CA ILE A 246 18.97 4.53 -16.73
C ILE A 246 17.46 4.35 -16.86
N ASP A 247 17.03 3.31 -17.55
CA ASP A 247 15.61 2.89 -17.67
C ASP A 247 14.65 3.94 -18.28
N GLU A 248 15.05 4.58 -19.39
CA GLU A 248 14.16 5.45 -20.17
C GLU A 248 13.16 4.61 -20.97
N SER A 249 12.00 4.30 -20.38
CA SER A 249 10.92 3.55 -21.04
C SER A 249 10.03 4.46 -21.88
N ASP A 250 9.74 4.06 -23.13
CA ASP A 250 8.86 4.83 -24.02
C ASP A 250 7.49 4.17 -24.20
N PHE A 251 7.41 2.84 -24.31
CA PHE A 251 6.16 2.07 -24.34
C PHE A 251 6.38 0.58 -24.01
N SER A 252 5.30 -0.13 -23.70
CA SER A 252 5.28 -1.58 -23.55
C SER A 252 4.10 -2.19 -24.31
N LEU A 253 4.26 -3.43 -24.79
CA LEU A 253 3.18 -4.24 -25.36
C LEU A 253 3.09 -5.59 -24.62
N PRO A 254 1.87 -6.04 -24.24
CA PRO A 254 1.68 -7.28 -23.51
C PRO A 254 2.04 -8.51 -24.36
N GLY A 255 2.23 -9.68 -23.74
CA GLY A 255 2.51 -10.90 -24.47
C GLY A 255 3.16 -11.98 -23.61
N LEU A 256 3.16 -13.20 -24.12
CA LEU A 256 3.95 -14.32 -23.58
C LEU A 256 5.46 -14.02 -23.57
N MET A 257 5.89 -13.16 -24.50
CA MET A 257 7.17 -12.46 -24.49
C MET A 257 6.88 -10.98 -24.77
N PRO A 258 6.77 -10.13 -23.75
CA PRO A 258 6.37 -8.73 -23.94
C PRO A 258 7.45 -7.92 -24.66
N ILE A 259 7.04 -6.88 -25.40
CA ILE A 259 7.96 -5.90 -25.98
C ILE A 259 8.07 -4.74 -25.00
N GLU A 260 9.20 -4.66 -24.31
CA GLU A 260 9.55 -3.53 -23.44
C GLU A 260 10.50 -2.60 -24.20
N TRP A 261 10.05 -1.39 -24.51
CA TRP A 261 10.82 -0.43 -25.32
C TRP A 261 11.53 0.58 -24.43
N THR A 262 12.81 0.33 -24.17
CA THR A 262 13.64 1.16 -23.29
C THR A 262 14.87 1.71 -24.02
N ARG A 263 15.40 2.81 -23.50
CA ARG A 263 16.61 3.48 -23.98
C ARG A 263 17.60 3.62 -22.82
N PHE A 264 18.89 3.51 -23.13
CA PHE A 264 19.96 3.77 -22.20
C PHE A 264 20.87 4.87 -22.74
N TYR A 265 21.28 5.81 -21.89
CA TYR A 265 22.28 6.82 -22.24
C TYR A 265 23.46 6.79 -21.27
N ALA A 266 24.66 6.88 -21.82
CA ALA A 266 25.87 7.17 -21.08
C ALA A 266 26.83 8.05 -21.89
N SER A 267 27.35 9.10 -21.26
CA SER A 267 28.17 10.13 -21.95
C SER A 267 29.54 9.65 -22.43
N ASP A 268 30.02 8.50 -21.96
CA ASP A 268 31.31 7.92 -22.34
C ASP A 268 31.18 6.81 -23.39
N LEU A 269 29.96 6.51 -23.85
CA LEU A 269 29.76 5.61 -24.97
C LEU A 269 30.12 6.31 -26.27
N THR A 270 30.85 5.60 -27.12
CA THR A 270 31.25 6.04 -28.46
C THR A 270 30.42 5.38 -29.57
N VAL A 271 29.36 4.67 -29.18
CA VAL A 271 28.46 3.96 -30.11
C VAL A 271 27.57 4.98 -30.80
N ASP A 272 27.55 4.95 -32.13
CA ASP A 272 26.56 5.69 -32.91
C ASP A 272 25.32 4.81 -33.16
N SER A 273 24.35 4.89 -32.26
CA SER A 273 23.11 4.09 -32.27
C SER A 273 22.09 4.64 -33.28
N ALA A 274 21.00 3.91 -33.50
CA ALA A 274 19.79 4.40 -34.16
C ALA A 274 19.25 5.72 -33.56
N LEU A 275 19.61 6.06 -32.31
CA LEU A 275 19.21 7.30 -31.62
C LEU A 275 20.34 8.36 -31.52
N GLY A 276 21.50 8.13 -32.15
CA GLY A 276 22.65 9.01 -32.06
C GLY A 276 23.70 8.52 -31.06
N ASN A 277 24.65 9.39 -30.73
CA ASN A 277 25.82 9.05 -29.94
C ASN A 277 25.48 9.04 -28.44
N GLY A 278 26.07 8.13 -27.68
CA GLY A 278 25.81 7.98 -26.25
C GLY A 278 24.55 7.19 -25.91
N TRP A 279 23.66 6.93 -26.88
CA TRP A 279 22.44 6.14 -26.71
C TRP A 279 22.66 4.68 -27.14
N VAL A 280 21.98 3.75 -26.48
CA VAL A 280 21.93 2.33 -26.85
C VAL A 280 20.53 1.79 -26.63
N LEU A 281 20.08 0.92 -27.54
CA LEU A 281 18.82 0.20 -27.46
C LEU A 281 19.04 -1.29 -27.17
N PRO A 282 18.13 -1.97 -26.43
CA PRO A 282 18.31 -3.36 -26.02
C PRO A 282 18.59 -4.38 -27.15
N TRP A 283 18.14 -4.12 -28.37
CA TRP A 283 18.34 -5.00 -29.55
C TRP A 283 19.58 -4.69 -30.38
N GLU A 284 20.33 -3.63 -30.04
CA GLU A 284 21.59 -3.27 -30.71
C GLU A 284 22.78 -4.10 -30.19
N GLN A 285 22.50 -5.13 -29.40
CA GLN A 285 23.49 -6.11 -28.96
C GLN A 285 24.09 -6.89 -30.15
N SER A 286 25.39 -7.19 -30.05
CA SER A 286 26.11 -7.94 -31.08
C SER A 286 27.26 -8.78 -30.51
N LEU A 287 27.65 -9.82 -31.24
CA LEU A 287 28.87 -10.59 -31.00
C LEU A 287 29.83 -10.37 -32.17
N ARG A 288 31.12 -10.17 -31.87
CA ARG A 288 32.18 -10.21 -32.89
C ARG A 288 33.31 -11.14 -32.47
N ARG A 289 33.92 -11.84 -33.41
CA ARG A 289 35.04 -12.74 -33.14
C ARG A 289 36.33 -12.20 -33.75
N LYS A 290 37.42 -12.26 -32.97
CA LYS A 290 38.77 -11.89 -33.39
C LYS A 290 39.79 -12.88 -32.83
N GLY A 291 40.18 -13.84 -33.66
CA GLY A 291 41.08 -14.93 -33.29
C GLY A 291 40.50 -15.78 -32.16
N SER A 292 41.22 -15.86 -31.04
CA SER A 292 40.83 -16.66 -29.87
C SER A 292 39.81 -15.98 -28.94
N PHE A 293 39.38 -14.75 -29.25
CA PHE A 293 38.44 -13.99 -28.43
C PHE A 293 37.14 -13.69 -29.18
N LEU A 294 36.07 -13.63 -28.41
CA LEU A 294 34.74 -13.21 -28.83
C LEU A 294 34.31 -12.04 -27.93
N TYR A 295 33.79 -10.97 -28.51
CA TYR A 295 33.43 -9.76 -27.79
C TYR A 295 31.93 -9.54 -27.92
N LEU A 296 31.23 -9.49 -26.79
CA LEU A 296 29.84 -9.06 -26.69
C LEU A 296 29.79 -7.55 -26.59
N SER A 297 29.07 -6.90 -27.50
CA SER A 297 28.54 -5.56 -27.27
C SER A 297 27.18 -5.71 -26.62
N ASP A 298 27.07 -5.35 -25.35
CA ASP A 298 25.83 -5.53 -24.59
C ASP A 298 24.82 -4.37 -24.77
N ASN A 299 23.68 -4.43 -24.08
CA ASN A 299 22.61 -3.44 -24.16
C ASN A 299 22.91 -2.10 -23.45
N GLN A 300 24.10 -1.97 -22.87
CA GLN A 300 24.65 -0.72 -22.36
C GLN A 300 25.84 -0.25 -23.22
N GLY A 301 26.11 -0.90 -24.35
CA GLY A 301 27.21 -0.58 -25.27
C GLY A 301 28.59 -1.01 -24.78
N ARG A 302 28.69 -1.85 -23.74
CA ARG A 302 29.99 -2.32 -23.23
C ARG A 302 30.51 -3.47 -24.07
N SER A 303 31.83 -3.52 -24.23
CA SER A 303 32.53 -4.64 -24.86
C SER A 303 33.01 -5.64 -23.81
N VAL A 304 32.30 -6.76 -23.67
CA VAL A 304 32.63 -7.87 -22.75
C VAL A 304 33.40 -8.97 -23.49
N PRO A 305 34.66 -9.26 -23.14
CA PRO A 305 35.43 -10.31 -23.80
C PRO A 305 35.12 -11.71 -23.24
N PHE A 306 35.09 -12.68 -24.14
CA PHE A 306 34.99 -14.11 -23.90
C PHE A 306 36.08 -14.84 -24.69
N VAL A 307 36.48 -16.02 -24.23
CA VAL A 307 37.26 -16.95 -25.07
C VAL A 307 36.35 -17.60 -26.10
N THR A 308 36.88 -17.86 -27.29
CA THR A 308 36.16 -18.66 -28.29
C THR A 308 35.95 -20.09 -27.79
N LEU A 309 34.84 -20.69 -28.20
CA LEU A 309 34.39 -22.02 -27.79
C LEU A 309 34.46 -23.01 -28.95
N ASP A 310 34.80 -24.27 -28.68
CA ASP A 310 34.58 -25.37 -29.64
C ASP A 310 33.08 -25.69 -29.76
N TYR A 311 32.74 -26.55 -30.71
CA TYR A 311 31.37 -27.03 -30.88
C TYR A 311 30.85 -27.71 -29.61
N ASN A 312 29.58 -27.45 -29.27
CA ASN A 312 28.90 -27.98 -28.09
C ASN A 312 29.59 -27.63 -26.75
N GLN A 313 30.30 -26.50 -26.70
CA GLN A 313 30.86 -25.96 -25.46
C GLN A 313 30.05 -24.77 -24.94
N ARG A 314 30.13 -24.56 -23.63
CA ARG A 314 29.65 -23.35 -22.95
C ARG A 314 30.63 -22.90 -21.88
N ILE A 315 30.67 -21.60 -21.62
CA ILE A 315 31.44 -21.00 -20.54
C ILE A 315 30.55 -20.07 -19.73
N TYR A 316 30.66 -20.13 -18.40
CA TYR A 316 29.97 -19.21 -17.50
C TYR A 316 30.87 -18.02 -17.19
N ASN A 317 30.33 -16.81 -17.23
CA ASN A 317 30.98 -15.62 -16.72
C ASN A 317 30.29 -15.20 -15.43
N ALA A 318 30.93 -15.44 -14.28
CA ALA A 318 30.37 -15.14 -12.97
C ALA A 318 30.17 -13.63 -12.71
N GLN A 319 30.95 -12.78 -13.37
CA GLN A 319 30.79 -11.33 -13.26
C GLN A 319 29.52 -10.89 -14.00
N GLU A 320 29.31 -11.39 -15.20
CA GLU A 320 28.14 -11.06 -16.04
C GLU A 320 26.94 -11.98 -15.77
N GLN A 321 27.04 -12.96 -14.86
CA GLN A 321 25.98 -13.92 -14.53
C GLN A 321 25.27 -14.57 -15.73
N LEU A 322 26.04 -14.93 -16.76
CA LEU A 322 25.52 -15.53 -17.99
C LEU A 322 26.45 -16.61 -18.55
N TYR A 323 25.88 -17.50 -19.35
CA TYR A 323 26.63 -18.44 -20.16
C TYR A 323 26.76 -17.92 -21.59
N LEU A 324 27.97 -17.99 -22.15
CA LEU A 324 28.16 -18.02 -23.59
C LEU A 324 28.13 -19.49 -24.04
N VAL A 325 27.35 -19.79 -25.07
CA VAL A 325 27.14 -21.14 -25.58
C VAL A 325 27.46 -21.16 -27.08
N ARG A 326 28.19 -22.18 -27.52
CA ARG A 326 28.32 -22.54 -28.94
C ARG A 326 27.65 -23.89 -29.17
N THR A 327 26.59 -23.89 -29.96
CA THR A 327 25.81 -25.08 -30.29
C THR A 327 26.61 -26.08 -31.14
N GLU A 328 26.09 -27.30 -31.28
CA GLU A 328 26.65 -28.31 -32.21
C GLU A 328 26.69 -27.82 -33.66
N GLY A 329 25.67 -27.05 -34.08
CA GLY A 329 25.63 -26.39 -35.39
C GLY A 329 26.58 -25.20 -35.53
N GLY A 330 27.38 -24.87 -34.51
CA GLY A 330 28.35 -23.77 -34.55
C GLY A 330 27.80 -22.39 -34.24
N HIS A 331 26.49 -22.28 -33.97
CA HIS A 331 25.84 -21.00 -33.64
C HIS A 331 26.13 -20.57 -32.20
N TYR A 332 26.23 -19.27 -31.98
CA TYR A 332 26.41 -18.66 -30.67
C TYR A 332 25.11 -18.12 -30.08
N LEU A 333 24.95 -18.32 -28.77
CA LEU A 333 23.90 -17.69 -27.97
C LEU A 333 24.39 -17.36 -26.56
N LEU A 334 23.77 -16.39 -25.92
CA LEU A 334 23.90 -16.15 -24.48
C LEU A 334 22.71 -16.78 -23.75
N GLN A 335 22.95 -17.39 -22.60
CA GLN A 335 21.91 -17.92 -21.72
C GLN A 335 22.03 -17.24 -20.36
N THR A 336 20.98 -16.55 -19.93
CA THR A 336 20.87 -16.03 -18.55
C THR A 336 20.53 -17.16 -17.57
N LEU A 337 20.75 -16.93 -16.27
CA LEU A 337 20.33 -17.88 -15.23
C LEU A 337 18.79 -18.04 -15.16
N ASP A 338 18.03 -17.10 -15.72
CA ASP A 338 16.56 -17.17 -15.82
C ASP A 338 16.09 -17.94 -17.06
N ASN A 339 16.99 -18.63 -17.77
CA ASN A 339 16.71 -19.34 -19.01
C ASN A 339 16.07 -18.46 -20.10
N VAL A 340 16.60 -17.25 -20.28
CA VAL A 340 16.41 -16.49 -21.52
C VAL A 340 17.66 -16.56 -22.38
N PHE A 341 17.40 -16.77 -23.66
CA PHE A 341 18.38 -17.09 -24.68
C PHE A 341 18.46 -15.94 -25.69
N TYR A 342 19.65 -15.36 -25.82
CA TYR A 342 19.97 -14.32 -26.80
C TYR A 342 20.72 -14.97 -27.96
N TYR A 343 20.07 -15.14 -29.10
CA TYR A 343 20.59 -15.90 -30.22
C TYR A 343 21.17 -14.98 -31.30
N PHE A 344 22.43 -15.24 -31.66
CA PHE A 344 23.20 -14.46 -32.65
C PHE A 344 23.46 -15.22 -33.95
N GLY A 345 23.30 -16.55 -33.96
CA GLY A 345 23.63 -17.38 -35.12
C GLY A 345 25.12 -17.66 -35.26
N GLU A 346 25.61 -17.89 -36.48
CA GLU A 346 27.04 -18.06 -36.73
C GLU A 346 27.80 -16.73 -36.55
N VAL A 347 28.98 -16.78 -35.91
CA VAL A 347 29.85 -15.61 -35.73
C VAL A 347 31.20 -15.87 -36.41
N PRO A 348 31.39 -15.38 -37.66
CA PRO A 348 32.64 -15.55 -38.41
C PRO A 348 33.83 -14.88 -37.72
N ASP A 349 35.03 -15.40 -37.98
CA ASP A 349 36.29 -14.81 -37.48
C ASP A 349 36.82 -13.73 -38.44
N ASP A 350 36.03 -12.69 -38.65
CA ASP A 350 36.34 -11.54 -39.51
C ASP A 350 36.30 -10.20 -38.75
N ASN A 351 36.12 -10.26 -37.42
CA ASN A 351 35.97 -9.13 -36.52
C ASN A 351 34.79 -8.20 -36.86
N GLN A 352 33.81 -8.67 -37.62
CA GLN A 352 32.57 -7.96 -37.87
C GLN A 352 31.52 -8.26 -36.78
N PRO A 353 30.72 -7.26 -36.35
CA PRO A 353 29.60 -7.49 -35.44
C PRO A 353 28.48 -8.30 -36.10
N VAL A 354 28.08 -9.39 -35.46
CA VAL A 354 26.88 -10.15 -35.78
C VAL A 354 25.77 -9.75 -34.81
N PRO A 355 24.65 -9.19 -35.29
CA PRO A 355 23.63 -8.62 -34.42
C PRO A 355 22.72 -9.68 -33.80
N LEU A 356 22.07 -9.34 -32.69
CA LEU A 356 21.06 -10.18 -32.03
C LEU A 356 19.89 -10.49 -32.98
N GLN A 357 19.65 -11.77 -33.26
CA GLN A 357 18.62 -12.22 -34.21
C GLN A 357 17.30 -12.59 -33.52
N ARG A 358 17.37 -13.07 -32.28
CA ARG A 358 16.21 -13.54 -31.52
C ARG A 358 16.48 -13.54 -30.02
N VAL A 359 15.45 -13.24 -29.23
CA VAL A 359 15.41 -13.49 -27.78
C VAL A 359 14.32 -14.50 -27.53
N GLU A 360 14.58 -15.53 -26.73
CA GLU A 360 13.64 -16.63 -26.47
C GLU A 360 13.70 -17.06 -25.01
N ASN A 361 12.58 -17.47 -24.42
CA ASN A 361 12.53 -18.06 -23.08
C ASN A 361 12.50 -19.59 -23.12
N ALA A 362 12.58 -20.25 -21.95
CA ALA A 362 12.54 -21.72 -21.83
C ALA A 362 11.28 -22.40 -22.42
N LEU A 363 10.21 -21.65 -22.66
CA LEU A 363 8.94 -22.14 -23.21
C LEU A 363 8.85 -21.98 -24.73
N GLY A 364 9.88 -21.41 -25.36
CA GLY A 364 9.89 -21.13 -26.80
C GLY A 364 9.20 -19.83 -27.21
N HIS A 365 8.77 -19.01 -26.23
CA HIS A 365 8.22 -17.69 -26.52
C HIS A 365 9.34 -16.73 -26.85
N PHE A 366 9.14 -15.86 -27.85
CA PHE A 366 10.24 -15.15 -28.45
C PHE A 366 9.92 -13.73 -28.89
N LEU A 367 10.99 -12.96 -29.03
CA LEU A 367 11.09 -11.80 -29.91
C LEU A 367 12.05 -12.12 -31.06
N HIS A 368 11.62 -11.87 -32.28
CA HIS A 368 12.42 -12.04 -33.49
C HIS A 368 12.68 -10.70 -34.16
N PHE A 369 13.93 -10.48 -34.57
CA PHE A 369 14.44 -9.22 -35.10
C PHE A 369 14.70 -9.36 -36.60
N VAL A 370 13.83 -8.76 -37.41
CA VAL A 370 13.88 -8.82 -38.88
C VAL A 370 14.70 -7.65 -39.40
N ARG A 371 15.72 -7.93 -40.21
CA ARG A 371 16.62 -6.92 -40.79
C ARG A 371 16.52 -6.90 -42.31
N SER A 372 16.78 -5.73 -42.90
CA SER A 372 16.96 -5.57 -44.35
C SER A 372 18.25 -6.24 -44.85
N GLU A 373 18.44 -6.30 -46.18
CA GLU A 373 19.68 -6.79 -46.79
C GLU A 373 20.92 -6.01 -46.32
N ASP A 374 20.76 -4.71 -46.05
CA ASP A 374 21.81 -3.83 -45.53
C ASP A 374 22.01 -3.95 -44.00
N GLY A 375 21.29 -4.86 -43.33
CA GLY A 375 21.45 -5.15 -41.90
C GLY A 375 20.70 -4.22 -40.94
N VAL A 376 19.83 -3.35 -41.43
CA VAL A 376 19.02 -2.43 -40.60
C VAL A 376 17.80 -3.15 -40.04
N LEU A 377 17.50 -3.01 -38.75
CA LEU A 377 16.32 -3.61 -38.12
C LEU A 377 15.03 -2.95 -38.60
N THR A 378 14.15 -3.68 -39.28
CA THR A 378 12.88 -3.14 -39.79
C THR A 378 11.70 -3.55 -38.93
N ASP A 379 11.70 -4.77 -38.38
CA ASP A 379 10.56 -5.29 -37.62
C ASP A 379 10.99 -6.08 -36.39
N ILE A 380 10.21 -5.97 -35.32
CA ILE A 380 10.26 -6.87 -34.16
C ILE A 380 8.93 -7.61 -34.09
N CYS A 381 9.00 -8.95 -34.12
CA CYS A 381 7.83 -9.82 -34.02
C CYS A 381 7.87 -10.61 -32.71
N SER A 382 6.75 -10.73 -32.01
CA SER A 382 6.64 -11.52 -30.77
C SER A 382 5.78 -12.77 -30.94
N THR A 383 6.00 -13.76 -30.07
CA THR A 383 4.96 -14.76 -29.79
C THR A 383 3.67 -14.07 -29.35
N GLY A 384 2.53 -14.57 -29.82
CA GLY A 384 1.22 -13.91 -29.62
C GLY A 384 0.82 -12.95 -30.74
N GLY A 385 1.73 -12.65 -31.68
CA GLY A 385 1.38 -11.97 -32.94
C GLY A 385 1.57 -10.46 -32.95
N HIS A 386 2.31 -9.87 -32.01
CA HIS A 386 2.73 -8.48 -32.19
C HIS A 386 3.78 -8.38 -33.29
N ARG A 387 3.61 -7.37 -34.14
CA ARG A 387 4.63 -6.88 -35.08
C ARG A 387 4.73 -5.38 -34.88
N VAL A 388 5.92 -4.90 -34.57
CA VAL A 388 6.23 -3.47 -34.60
C VAL A 388 7.23 -3.19 -35.72
N HIS A 389 6.98 -2.14 -36.49
CA HIS A 389 7.81 -1.71 -37.59
C HIS A 389 8.52 -0.40 -37.26
N LEU A 390 9.82 -0.38 -37.51
CA LEU A 390 10.74 0.70 -37.21
C LEU A 390 10.98 1.51 -38.49
N HIS A 391 10.64 2.80 -38.48
CA HIS A 391 10.89 3.70 -39.60
C HIS A 391 12.12 4.54 -39.31
N TYR A 392 13.01 4.66 -40.28
CA TYR A 392 14.22 5.46 -40.20
C TYR A 392 14.09 6.68 -41.12
N ASP A 393 14.73 7.78 -40.73
CA ASP A 393 14.88 8.96 -41.58
C ASP A 393 15.84 8.66 -42.75
N GLU A 394 15.42 8.96 -43.98
CA GLU A 394 16.15 8.58 -45.20
C GLU A 394 17.51 9.28 -45.37
N VAL A 395 17.71 10.43 -44.69
CA VAL A 395 18.93 11.22 -44.82
C VAL A 395 19.93 10.87 -43.71
N THR A 396 19.44 10.77 -42.48
CA THR A 396 20.27 10.59 -41.28
C THR A 396 20.39 9.14 -40.83
N ASN A 397 19.58 8.22 -41.38
CA ASN A 397 19.45 6.82 -40.92
C ASN A 397 19.13 6.68 -39.43
N ARG A 398 18.50 7.69 -38.82
CA ARG A 398 18.06 7.67 -37.41
C ARG A 398 16.63 7.15 -37.28
N LEU A 399 16.34 6.42 -36.21
CA LEU A 399 15.00 5.87 -35.97
C LEU A 399 14.01 7.01 -35.71
N SER A 400 13.04 7.24 -36.59
CA SER A 400 12.10 8.35 -36.50
C SER A 400 10.80 7.96 -35.80
N THR A 401 10.23 6.79 -36.11
CA THR A 401 8.96 6.33 -35.51
C THR A 401 8.93 4.81 -35.37
N VAL A 402 8.23 4.34 -34.34
CA VAL A 402 7.89 2.92 -34.18
C VAL A 402 6.39 2.77 -34.27
N LYS A 403 5.92 1.87 -35.13
CA LYS A 403 4.50 1.66 -35.38
C LYS A 403 4.09 0.21 -35.14
N ARG A 404 2.90 -0.01 -34.60
CA ARG A 404 2.29 -1.33 -34.50
C ARG A 404 1.64 -1.69 -35.84
N ILE A 405 1.90 -2.92 -36.30
CA ILE A 405 1.40 -3.45 -37.57
C ILE A 405 0.39 -4.57 -37.28
N VAL A 406 -0.77 -4.50 -37.94
CA VAL A 406 -1.81 -5.54 -37.91
C VAL A 406 -2.29 -5.76 -39.34
N GLY A 407 -2.27 -7.00 -39.82
CA GLY A 407 -2.67 -7.33 -41.21
C GLY A 407 -1.91 -6.55 -42.28
N ASP A 408 -0.59 -6.39 -42.10
CA ASP A 408 0.31 -5.60 -42.96
C ASP A 408 -0.03 -4.10 -43.06
N GLN A 409 -0.88 -3.58 -42.18
CA GLN A 409 -1.20 -2.16 -42.08
C GLN A 409 -0.66 -1.57 -40.79
N ALA A 410 -0.09 -0.36 -40.87
CA ALA A 410 0.28 0.42 -39.70
C ALA A 410 -0.98 0.99 -39.04
N VAL A 411 -1.37 0.45 -37.89
CA VAL A 411 -2.58 0.83 -37.18
C VAL A 411 -2.33 1.92 -36.13
N GLU A 412 -1.08 2.10 -35.72
CA GLU A 412 -0.75 2.97 -34.59
C GLU A 412 0.73 3.35 -34.51
N THR A 413 1.02 4.58 -34.11
CA THR A 413 2.37 5.02 -33.74
C THR A 413 2.55 4.90 -32.22
N LEU A 414 3.56 4.16 -31.78
CA LEU A 414 3.84 3.90 -30.36
C LEU A 414 4.77 4.96 -29.76
N VAL A 415 5.75 5.42 -30.53
CA VAL A 415 6.70 6.48 -30.16
C VAL A 415 7.23 7.18 -31.41
N ARG A 416 7.58 8.46 -31.27
CA ARG A 416 8.29 9.26 -32.28
C ARG A 416 9.50 9.95 -31.67
N TYR A 417 10.58 10.04 -32.44
CA TYR A 417 11.82 10.71 -32.08
C TYR A 417 12.12 11.88 -33.02
N GLY A 418 12.68 12.95 -32.46
CA GLY A 418 13.20 14.09 -33.21
C GLY A 418 14.69 14.27 -32.95
N TYR A 419 15.41 14.80 -33.94
CA TYR A 419 16.87 14.92 -33.93
C TYR A 419 17.33 16.35 -34.17
N ASP A 420 18.51 16.70 -33.68
CA ASP A 420 19.19 17.94 -34.06
C ASP A 420 19.92 17.81 -35.42
N ASN A 421 20.55 18.90 -35.88
CA ASN A 421 21.26 18.94 -37.16
C ASN A 421 22.49 18.00 -37.23
N ASN A 422 22.95 17.47 -36.08
CA ASN A 422 24.06 16.52 -35.99
C ASN A 422 23.55 15.07 -35.86
N GLY A 423 22.24 14.84 -35.98
CA GLY A 423 21.63 13.52 -35.83
C GLY A 423 21.59 13.00 -34.40
N GLN A 424 21.69 13.87 -33.38
CA GLN A 424 21.54 13.48 -31.97
C GLN A 424 20.08 13.56 -31.52
N LEU A 425 19.63 12.58 -30.70
CA LEU A 425 18.25 12.55 -30.19
C LEU A 425 17.94 13.82 -29.40
N ASN A 426 17.04 14.64 -29.92
CA ASN A 426 16.64 15.92 -29.35
C ASN A 426 15.28 15.87 -28.64
N SER A 427 14.31 15.11 -29.13
CA SER A 427 12.98 15.04 -28.53
C SER A 427 12.33 13.67 -28.66
N VAL A 428 11.49 13.32 -27.69
CA VAL A 428 10.73 12.05 -27.64
C VAL A 428 9.26 12.39 -27.46
N TYR A 429 8.41 11.77 -28.27
CA TYR A 429 6.96 11.92 -28.22
C TYR A 429 6.31 10.57 -27.91
N ASN A 430 5.44 10.56 -26.91
CA ASN A 430 4.71 9.35 -26.50
C ASN A 430 3.60 8.97 -27.49
N ARG A 431 2.90 7.87 -27.19
CA ARG A 431 1.74 7.36 -27.94
C ARG A 431 0.56 8.34 -28.02
N ASN A 432 0.46 9.30 -27.10
CA ASN A 432 -0.53 10.38 -27.11
C ASN A 432 -0.12 11.56 -28.01
N GLY A 433 1.13 11.61 -28.45
CA GLY A 433 1.71 12.70 -29.24
C GLY A 433 2.34 13.82 -28.40
N ASP A 434 2.38 13.67 -27.07
CA ASP A 434 2.97 14.65 -26.15
C ASP A 434 4.51 14.55 -26.18
N SER A 435 5.20 15.70 -26.15
CA SER A 435 6.66 15.73 -25.94
C SER A 435 6.97 15.37 -24.49
N VAL A 436 7.55 14.18 -24.28
CA VAL A 436 7.82 13.65 -22.93
C VAL A 436 9.26 13.87 -22.49
N ARG A 437 10.19 14.00 -23.44
CA ARG A 437 11.60 14.31 -23.18
C ARG A 437 12.17 15.24 -24.24
N ASN A 438 13.07 16.10 -23.80
CA ASN A 438 13.89 16.95 -24.67
C ASN A 438 15.35 16.93 -24.21
N PHE A 439 16.30 16.99 -25.14
CA PHE A 439 17.74 16.89 -24.90
C PHE A 439 18.52 17.93 -25.71
N SER A 440 19.66 18.35 -25.19
CA SER A 440 20.59 19.24 -25.89
C SER A 440 22.03 18.83 -25.59
N TYR A 441 22.89 19.02 -26.59
CA TYR A 441 24.27 18.57 -26.56
C TYR A 441 25.21 19.68 -27.02
N THR A 442 26.43 19.65 -26.50
CA THR A 442 27.57 20.44 -26.98
C THR A 442 28.74 19.50 -27.15
N ASP A 443 29.38 19.50 -28.32
CA ASP A 443 30.51 18.59 -28.64
C ASP A 443 30.21 17.10 -28.36
N GLY A 444 28.96 16.69 -28.58
CA GLY A 444 28.51 15.31 -28.35
C GLY A 444 28.18 14.95 -26.89
N LEU A 445 28.36 15.87 -25.95
CA LEU A 445 28.02 15.67 -24.53
C LEU A 445 26.67 16.30 -24.21
N MET A 446 25.80 15.55 -23.51
CA MET A 446 24.51 16.06 -23.05
C MET A 446 24.73 17.19 -22.02
N THR A 447 24.33 18.40 -22.38
CA THR A 447 24.39 19.59 -21.52
C THR A 447 23.06 19.87 -20.85
N ARG A 448 21.95 19.39 -21.43
CA ARG A 448 20.61 19.54 -20.86
C ARG A 448 19.71 18.37 -21.21
N HIS A 449 18.84 17.98 -20.28
CA HIS A 449 17.61 17.24 -20.58
C HIS A 449 16.42 17.84 -19.84
N ALA A 450 15.21 17.61 -20.33
CA ALA A 450 13.99 18.08 -19.70
C ALA A 450 12.84 17.08 -19.81
N ASN A 451 11.92 17.12 -18.84
CA ASN A 451 10.72 16.29 -18.82
C ASN A 451 9.51 17.00 -19.48
N ALA A 452 8.39 16.27 -19.55
CA ALA A 452 7.12 16.75 -20.12
C ALA A 452 6.51 17.97 -19.43
N LEU A 453 6.88 18.23 -18.16
CA LEU A 453 6.37 19.33 -17.34
C LEU A 453 7.31 20.55 -17.33
N GLY A 454 8.40 20.50 -18.09
CA GLY A 454 9.34 21.60 -18.24
C GLY A 454 10.47 21.67 -17.21
N LEU A 455 10.63 20.65 -16.33
CA LEU A 455 11.81 20.57 -15.47
C LEU A 455 13.03 20.38 -16.37
N SER A 456 13.97 21.33 -16.35
CA SER A 456 15.27 21.14 -16.99
C SER A 456 16.31 20.70 -15.98
N CYS A 457 17.15 19.79 -16.42
CA CYS A 457 18.35 19.33 -15.75
C CYS A 457 19.53 19.69 -16.64
N GLU A 458 20.48 20.44 -16.11
CA GLU A 458 21.62 21.00 -16.84
C GLU A 458 22.95 20.52 -16.23
N TYR A 459 23.99 20.47 -17.05
CA TYR A 459 25.29 19.87 -16.71
C TYR A 459 26.44 20.73 -17.20
N ARG A 460 27.43 20.93 -16.33
CA ARG A 460 28.73 21.52 -16.68
C ARG A 460 29.80 20.44 -16.73
N TRP A 461 30.58 20.46 -17.81
CA TRP A 461 31.60 19.47 -18.11
C TRP A 461 33.00 20.06 -18.00
N GLU A 462 33.95 19.28 -17.50
CA GLU A 462 35.39 19.55 -17.54
C GLU A 462 36.15 18.30 -17.97
N THR A 463 37.31 18.47 -18.62
CA THR A 463 38.20 17.37 -18.96
C THR A 463 39.13 17.09 -17.79
N LEU A 464 38.92 15.96 -17.11
CA LEU A 464 39.74 15.47 -16.00
C LEU A 464 40.18 14.04 -16.30
N ASP A 465 41.46 13.71 -16.04
CA ASP A 465 42.04 12.39 -16.37
C ASP A 465 41.79 12.01 -17.86
N ASP A 466 42.06 12.98 -18.76
CA ASP A 466 41.87 12.90 -20.22
C ASP A 466 40.45 12.52 -20.68
N LYS A 467 39.43 12.68 -19.83
CA LYS A 467 38.04 12.34 -20.13
C LYS A 467 37.07 13.45 -19.70
N PRO A 468 35.95 13.64 -20.42
CA PRO A 468 34.92 14.57 -20.00
C PRO A 468 34.18 14.05 -18.77
N ARG A 469 34.03 14.90 -17.76
CA ARG A 469 33.40 14.62 -16.46
C ARG A 469 32.41 15.72 -16.11
N VAL A 470 31.26 15.35 -15.55
CA VAL A 470 30.30 16.30 -14.97
C VAL A 470 30.89 16.83 -13.67
N VAL A 471 31.11 18.12 -13.56
CA VAL A 471 31.58 18.76 -12.31
C VAL A 471 30.47 19.53 -11.60
N GLU A 472 29.35 19.78 -12.29
CA GLU A 472 28.20 20.48 -11.75
C GLU A 472 26.91 20.05 -12.45
N HIS A 473 25.83 19.95 -11.68
CA HIS A 473 24.47 19.69 -12.17
C HIS A 473 23.47 20.55 -11.44
N TRP A 474 22.60 21.27 -12.15
CA TRP A 474 21.49 22.01 -11.56
C TRP A 474 20.18 21.75 -12.30
N THR A 475 19.09 22.16 -11.68
CA THR A 475 17.75 22.10 -12.27
C THR A 475 17.07 23.46 -12.29
N SER A 476 16.09 23.62 -13.18
CA SER A 476 15.33 24.86 -13.32
C SER A 476 14.58 25.30 -12.05
N ASP A 477 14.32 24.39 -11.11
CA ASP A 477 13.59 24.66 -9.87
C ASP A 477 14.49 24.77 -8.63
N GLY A 478 15.82 24.69 -8.80
CA GLY A 478 16.79 25.14 -7.80
C GLY A 478 17.64 24.04 -7.17
N GLU A 479 17.38 22.75 -7.41
CA GLU A 479 18.31 21.67 -7.00
C GLU A 479 19.67 21.86 -7.69
N HIS A 480 20.76 21.62 -6.96
CA HIS A 480 22.12 21.88 -7.42
C HIS A 480 23.10 20.90 -6.76
N PHE A 481 24.05 20.37 -7.53
CA PHE A 481 25.11 19.49 -7.08
C PHE A 481 26.46 19.87 -7.70
N GLN A 482 27.51 19.81 -6.90
CA GLN A 482 28.89 19.98 -7.31
C GLN A 482 29.69 18.71 -7.02
N PHE A 483 30.57 18.33 -7.95
CA PHE A 483 31.35 17.10 -7.88
C PHE A 483 32.85 17.43 -7.92
N ASP A 484 33.58 16.96 -6.91
CA ASP A 484 35.03 17.11 -6.77
C ASP A 484 35.66 15.72 -6.77
N TYR A 485 36.44 15.42 -7.83
CA TYR A 485 37.02 14.09 -8.07
C TYR A 485 38.50 14.07 -7.67
N ASP A 486 38.86 13.15 -6.77
CA ASP A 486 40.24 12.80 -6.43
C ASP A 486 40.54 11.37 -6.92
N PHE A 487 41.11 11.24 -8.10
CA PHE A 487 41.42 9.94 -8.70
C PHE A 487 42.63 9.24 -8.05
N GLU A 488 43.55 9.99 -7.42
CA GLU A 488 44.68 9.42 -6.70
C GLU A 488 44.21 8.78 -5.38
N ALA A 489 43.37 9.49 -4.63
CA ALA A 489 42.72 8.96 -3.43
C ALA A 489 41.59 7.96 -3.75
N ARG A 490 41.08 7.94 -4.99
CA ARG A 490 39.89 7.20 -5.44
C ARG A 490 38.64 7.60 -4.65
N GLN A 491 38.44 8.91 -4.53
CA GLN A 491 37.36 9.52 -3.77
C GLN A 491 36.64 10.60 -4.58
N THR A 492 35.36 10.79 -4.31
CA THR A 492 34.57 11.89 -4.86
C THR A 492 33.77 12.53 -3.76
N ARG A 493 33.86 13.85 -3.68
CA ARG A 493 33.03 14.67 -2.79
C ARG A 493 31.89 15.28 -3.59
N VAL A 494 30.67 15.13 -3.08
CA VAL A 494 29.44 15.67 -3.66
C VAL A 494 28.91 16.73 -2.71
N THR A 495 28.70 17.96 -3.20
CA THR A 495 28.08 19.05 -2.43
C THR A 495 26.71 19.37 -3.00
N ASP A 496 25.67 19.39 -2.18
CA ASP A 496 24.30 19.67 -2.63
C ASP A 496 23.91 21.16 -2.51
N VAL A 497 22.66 21.48 -2.87
CA VAL A 497 22.10 22.84 -2.84
C VAL A 497 22.02 23.45 -1.43
N LEU A 498 22.00 22.61 -0.40
CA LEU A 498 22.02 23.05 1.00
C LEU A 498 23.46 23.27 1.51
N GLY A 499 24.48 22.91 0.72
CA GLY A 499 25.90 22.98 1.09
C GLY A 499 26.38 21.77 1.89
N ARG A 500 25.56 20.71 2.00
CA ARG A 500 25.91 19.46 2.67
C ARG A 500 26.88 18.66 1.82
N ARG A 501 27.68 17.79 2.43
CA ARG A 501 28.73 17.02 1.74
C ARG A 501 28.56 15.53 1.94
N ALA A 502 28.49 14.80 0.83
CA ALA A 502 28.64 13.35 0.80
C ALA A 502 30.01 12.98 0.19
N GLU A 503 30.53 11.81 0.52
CA GLU A 503 31.79 11.30 -0.03
C GLU A 503 31.62 9.84 -0.49
N VAL A 504 32.20 9.49 -1.63
CA VAL A 504 32.17 8.13 -2.18
C VAL A 504 33.60 7.67 -2.46
N THR A 505 33.97 6.48 -2.01
CA THR A 505 35.29 5.85 -2.22
C THR A 505 35.15 4.58 -3.04
N TRP A 506 36.04 4.38 -4.02
CA TRP A 506 36.05 3.18 -4.87
C TRP A 506 37.39 2.45 -4.91
N ASN A 507 37.36 1.18 -5.30
CA ASN A 507 38.55 0.35 -5.47
C ASN A 507 39.21 0.54 -6.85
N LYS A 508 40.29 -0.19 -7.14
CA LYS A 508 41.01 -0.11 -8.43
C LYS A 508 40.14 -0.45 -9.66
N ASP A 509 39.07 -1.22 -9.48
CA ASP A 509 38.15 -1.64 -10.53
C ASP A 509 36.95 -0.68 -10.65
N ARG A 510 37.06 0.52 -10.06
CA ARG A 510 36.02 1.56 -9.97
C ARG A 510 34.72 1.07 -9.35
N ARG A 511 34.82 0.16 -8.37
CA ARG A 511 33.67 -0.28 -7.57
C ARG A 511 33.60 0.46 -6.24
N VAL A 512 32.43 0.98 -5.88
CA VAL A 512 32.20 1.61 -4.57
C VAL A 512 32.51 0.60 -3.46
N VAL A 513 33.29 1.04 -2.45
CA VAL A 513 33.67 0.23 -1.28
C VAL A 513 33.41 0.95 0.05
N ALA A 514 33.24 2.27 0.03
CA ALA A 514 32.83 3.03 1.19
C ALA A 514 32.18 4.34 0.76
N SER A 515 31.40 4.90 1.66
CA SER A 515 30.66 6.14 1.37
C SER A 515 30.17 6.78 2.66
N THR A 516 30.10 8.11 2.64
CA THR A 516 29.63 8.97 3.72
C THR A 516 28.46 9.78 3.18
N ASP A 517 27.29 9.69 3.80
CA ASP A 517 26.11 10.47 3.38
C ASP A 517 26.18 11.92 3.90
N PHE A 518 25.23 12.76 3.47
CA PHE A 518 25.15 14.18 3.79
C PHE A 518 25.12 14.51 5.30
N GLY A 519 24.59 13.61 6.13
CA GLY A 519 24.61 13.74 7.59
C GLY A 519 25.86 13.19 8.29
N GLY A 520 26.80 12.62 7.53
CA GLY A 520 28.03 12.03 8.04
C GLY A 520 27.96 10.53 8.31
N GLU A 521 26.83 9.88 8.07
CA GLU A 521 26.65 8.42 8.19
C GLU A 521 27.60 7.67 7.25
N GLN A 522 28.40 6.74 7.79
CA GLN A 522 29.40 5.99 7.04
C GLN A 522 28.98 4.55 6.76
N TYR A 523 29.15 4.12 5.52
CA TYR A 523 28.87 2.78 5.05
C TYR A 523 30.14 2.16 4.46
N ARG A 524 30.35 0.85 4.68
CA ARG A 524 31.46 0.10 4.08
C ARG A 524 30.98 -1.19 3.46
N ILE A 525 31.46 -1.45 2.25
CA ILE A 525 31.09 -2.60 1.42
C ILE A 525 32.30 -3.53 1.32
N ALA A 526 32.11 -4.78 1.71
CA ALA A 526 33.04 -5.86 1.42
C ALA A 526 32.57 -6.58 0.15
N LEU A 527 33.51 -6.75 -0.78
CA LEU A 527 33.29 -7.43 -2.06
C LEU A 527 34.13 -8.71 -2.10
N ASP A 528 33.58 -9.79 -2.65
CA ASP A 528 34.36 -10.98 -2.99
C ASP A 528 35.13 -10.81 -4.32
N ASP A 529 35.95 -11.81 -4.67
CA ASP A 529 36.77 -11.80 -5.90
C ASP A 529 35.93 -11.76 -7.20
N THR A 530 34.67 -12.19 -7.15
CA THR A 530 33.73 -12.13 -8.29
C THR A 530 32.99 -10.79 -8.36
N GLY A 531 33.01 -10.01 -7.27
CA GLY A 531 32.37 -8.71 -7.16
C GLY A 531 31.02 -8.71 -6.48
N ASN A 532 30.60 -9.82 -5.86
CA ASN A 532 29.38 -9.83 -5.05
C ASN A 532 29.64 -9.13 -3.72
N ILE A 533 28.62 -8.49 -3.16
CA ILE A 533 28.68 -7.91 -1.81
C ILE A 533 28.59 -9.06 -0.81
N ASN A 534 29.67 -9.35 -0.10
CA ASN A 534 29.69 -10.39 0.95
C ASN A 534 29.56 -9.81 2.38
N GLY A 535 29.69 -8.49 2.52
CA GLY A 535 29.41 -7.81 3.78
C GLY A 535 29.08 -6.33 3.63
N LEU A 536 28.22 -5.81 4.50
CA LEU A 536 27.88 -4.40 4.59
C LEU A 536 27.96 -3.94 6.05
N THR A 537 28.80 -2.95 6.34
CA THR A 537 28.88 -2.30 7.66
C THR A 537 28.06 -1.01 7.64
N LEU A 538 27.15 -0.89 8.61
CA LEU A 538 26.23 0.22 8.80
C LEU A 538 26.85 1.34 9.66
N PRO A 539 26.26 2.55 9.71
CA PRO A 539 26.85 3.70 10.40
C PRO A 539 27.01 3.55 11.92
N ASP A 540 26.18 2.69 12.53
CA ASP A 540 26.26 2.34 13.95
C ASP A 540 27.24 1.18 14.24
N GLY A 541 27.91 0.64 13.22
CA GLY A 541 28.85 -0.47 13.31
C GLY A 541 28.22 -1.85 13.14
N ASN A 542 26.90 -1.94 12.99
CA ASN A 542 26.21 -3.20 12.73
C ASN A 542 26.63 -3.78 11.38
N GLN A 543 26.62 -5.11 11.26
CA GLN A 543 27.11 -5.83 10.09
C GLN A 543 26.05 -6.74 9.49
N LEU A 544 25.98 -6.73 8.17
CA LEU A 544 25.22 -7.65 7.34
C LEU A 544 26.18 -8.57 6.60
N GLY A 545 25.86 -9.85 6.50
CA GLY A 545 26.64 -10.86 5.78
C GLY A 545 25.85 -11.51 4.65
N PHE A 546 26.53 -11.83 3.55
CA PHE A 546 25.92 -12.48 2.40
C PHE A 546 26.84 -13.57 1.84
N GLU A 547 26.27 -14.72 1.52
CA GLU A 547 26.98 -15.85 0.89
C GLU A 547 26.33 -16.20 -0.44
N TYR A 548 27.16 -16.63 -1.40
CA TYR A 548 26.75 -16.96 -2.75
C TYR A 548 27.28 -18.33 -3.16
N ASP A 549 26.61 -19.00 -4.08
CA ASP A 549 27.15 -20.17 -4.75
C ASP A 549 28.07 -19.82 -5.94
N ASP A 550 28.62 -20.84 -6.60
CA ASP A 550 29.52 -20.69 -7.76
C ASP A 550 28.87 -19.98 -8.97
N LEU A 551 27.55 -19.78 -8.96
CA LEU A 551 26.81 -19.01 -9.96
C LEU A 551 26.50 -17.59 -9.49
N SER A 552 27.08 -17.12 -8.38
CA SER A 552 26.82 -15.82 -7.78
C SER A 552 25.33 -15.63 -7.37
N ARG A 553 24.62 -16.71 -7.05
CA ARG A 553 23.25 -16.66 -6.51
C ARG A 553 23.31 -16.64 -4.98
N LEU A 554 22.50 -15.79 -4.35
CA LEU A 554 22.47 -15.69 -2.88
C LEU A 554 22.02 -17.03 -2.26
N THR A 555 22.80 -17.56 -1.32
CA THR A 555 22.50 -18.80 -0.58
C THR A 555 22.22 -18.57 0.90
N THR A 556 22.85 -17.55 1.49
CA THR A 556 22.65 -17.18 2.90
C THR A 556 22.67 -15.67 3.04
N GLU A 557 21.74 -15.12 3.81
CA GLU A 557 21.84 -13.77 4.40
C GLU A 557 22.01 -13.90 5.91
N THR A 558 22.84 -13.05 6.51
CA THR A 558 23.07 -12.97 7.95
C THR A 558 22.77 -11.55 8.41
N ASP A 559 21.89 -11.41 9.39
CA ASP A 559 21.50 -10.12 9.94
C ASP A 559 22.46 -9.62 11.05
N PRO A 560 22.31 -8.37 11.52
CA PRO A 560 23.11 -7.82 12.63
C PRO A 560 22.98 -8.55 13.97
N LEU A 561 21.95 -9.38 14.16
CA LEU A 561 21.80 -10.24 15.33
C LEU A 561 22.50 -11.60 15.16
N GLY A 562 23.06 -11.88 13.98
CA GLY A 562 23.70 -13.16 13.64
C GLY A 562 22.72 -14.24 13.18
N ARG A 563 21.45 -13.91 12.97
CA ARG A 563 20.43 -14.83 12.46
C ARG A 563 20.57 -15.01 10.96
N THR A 564 20.22 -16.19 10.44
CA THR A 564 20.42 -16.52 9.03
C THR A 564 19.14 -16.93 8.32
N THR A 565 18.87 -16.37 7.13
CA THR A 565 17.92 -16.93 6.16
C THR A 565 18.70 -17.65 5.06
N ARG A 566 18.25 -18.85 4.67
CA ARG A 566 18.93 -19.70 3.70
C ARG A 566 18.06 -19.97 2.48
N TYR A 567 18.69 -19.92 1.32
CA TYR A 567 18.05 -20.09 0.02
C TYR A 567 18.61 -21.32 -0.70
N GLN A 568 17.73 -22.14 -1.26
CA GLN A 568 18.13 -23.19 -2.20
C GLN A 568 17.49 -22.93 -3.55
N HIS A 569 18.31 -23.00 -4.59
CA HIS A 569 17.90 -22.75 -5.97
C HIS A 569 17.55 -24.04 -6.71
N HIS A 570 16.67 -23.93 -7.70
CA HIS A 570 16.25 -24.99 -8.59
C HIS A 570 17.28 -25.15 -9.72
N TYR A 571 17.99 -26.28 -9.71
CA TYR A 571 19.08 -26.56 -10.66
C TYR A 571 20.09 -25.40 -10.76
N LYS A 572 20.39 -24.97 -12.00
CA LYS A 572 21.29 -23.85 -12.33
C LYS A 572 20.52 -22.56 -12.66
N THR A 573 19.28 -22.44 -12.18
CA THR A 573 18.42 -21.27 -12.42
C THR A 573 18.38 -20.33 -11.22
N THR A 574 17.84 -19.13 -11.36
CA THR A 574 17.58 -18.21 -10.24
C THR A 574 16.36 -18.59 -9.40
N LEU A 575 15.57 -19.57 -9.85
CA LEU A 575 14.31 -19.94 -9.22
C LEU A 575 14.60 -20.57 -7.84
N VAL A 576 14.10 -19.95 -6.78
CA VAL A 576 14.26 -20.49 -5.43
C VAL A 576 13.23 -21.60 -5.18
N LYS A 577 13.72 -22.78 -4.81
CA LYS A 577 12.91 -23.97 -4.47
C LYS A 577 12.70 -24.15 -2.98
N GLN A 578 13.51 -23.51 -2.14
CA GLN A 578 13.36 -23.57 -0.69
C GLN A 578 13.92 -22.32 -0.02
N ILE A 579 13.18 -21.79 0.95
CA ILE A 579 13.66 -20.76 1.88
C ILE A 579 13.52 -21.33 3.28
N THR A 580 14.57 -21.19 4.10
CA THR A 580 14.55 -21.53 5.51
C THR A 580 14.88 -20.28 6.32
N TYR A 581 13.96 -19.87 7.19
CA TYR A 581 14.06 -18.68 8.03
C TYR A 581 14.78 -18.99 9.35
N PRO A 582 15.18 -17.95 10.12
CA PRO A 582 15.84 -18.11 11.41
C PRO A 582 15.09 -18.98 12.43
N ASP A 583 13.76 -18.93 12.43
CA ASP A 583 12.91 -19.76 13.32
C ASP A 583 12.81 -21.24 12.87
N GLY A 584 13.48 -21.62 11.77
CA GLY A 584 13.43 -22.95 11.18
C GLY A 584 12.24 -23.20 10.27
N SER A 585 11.30 -22.25 10.15
CA SER A 585 10.19 -22.35 9.19
C SER A 585 10.76 -22.49 7.78
N THR A 586 10.18 -23.40 7.02
CA THR A 586 10.69 -23.74 5.70
C THR A 586 9.56 -23.75 4.69
N TRP A 587 9.72 -22.92 3.66
CA TRP A 587 8.81 -22.86 2.54
C TRP A 587 9.46 -23.47 1.30
N LYS A 588 8.65 -24.12 0.45
CA LYS A 588 9.17 -24.84 -0.73
C LYS A 588 8.34 -24.54 -1.98
N ALA A 589 9.02 -24.47 -3.12
CA ALA A 589 8.43 -24.49 -4.45
C ALA A 589 8.90 -25.72 -5.21
N ARG A 590 8.02 -26.21 -6.08
CA ARG A 590 8.36 -27.17 -7.12
C ARG A 590 8.13 -26.53 -8.47
N TYR A 591 9.10 -26.73 -9.35
CA TYR A 591 9.04 -26.32 -10.75
C TYR A 591 9.11 -27.55 -11.65
N ASP A 592 8.52 -27.47 -12.83
CA ASP A 592 8.74 -28.44 -13.89
C ASP A 592 10.08 -28.22 -14.61
N GLU A 593 10.41 -29.07 -15.59
CA GLU A 593 11.67 -28.97 -16.36
C GLU A 593 11.78 -27.68 -17.19
N ARG A 594 10.65 -27.01 -17.46
CA ARG A 594 10.58 -25.74 -18.21
C ARG A 594 10.66 -24.52 -17.29
N GLY A 595 10.67 -24.74 -15.97
CA GLY A 595 10.73 -23.69 -14.96
C GLY A 595 9.36 -23.17 -14.50
N ASN A 596 8.24 -23.75 -14.95
CA ASN A 596 6.92 -23.32 -14.48
C ASN A 596 6.70 -23.77 -13.04
N LEU A 597 6.12 -22.91 -12.21
CA LEU A 597 5.70 -23.27 -10.86
C LEU A 597 4.57 -24.30 -10.93
N VAL A 598 4.73 -25.44 -10.26
CA VAL A 598 3.71 -26.52 -10.23
C VAL A 598 3.15 -26.77 -8.84
N ALA A 599 3.91 -26.43 -7.78
CA ALA A 599 3.40 -26.48 -6.42
C ALA A 599 4.15 -25.54 -5.48
N GLU A 600 3.43 -25.05 -4.48
CA GLU A 600 3.96 -24.35 -3.31
C GLU A 600 3.59 -25.12 -2.06
N ILE A 601 4.51 -25.17 -1.10
CA ILE A 601 4.34 -25.88 0.16
C ILE A 601 4.75 -24.94 1.28
N ASP A 602 3.82 -24.69 2.20
CA ASP A 602 4.06 -23.85 3.37
C ASP A 602 4.83 -24.56 4.48
N ALA A 603 5.18 -23.83 5.55
CA ALA A 603 5.93 -24.41 6.67
C ALA A 603 5.14 -25.43 7.51
N LEU A 604 3.80 -25.49 7.36
CA LEU A 604 2.94 -26.55 7.92
C LEU A 604 2.76 -27.73 6.97
N GLY A 605 3.23 -27.64 5.73
CA GLY A 605 3.08 -28.66 4.71
C GLY A 605 1.80 -28.55 3.87
N HIS A 606 1.01 -27.49 4.03
CA HIS A 606 -0.13 -27.25 3.15
C HIS A 606 0.35 -26.94 1.73
N LYS A 607 -0.36 -27.47 0.75
CA LYS A 607 0.08 -27.50 -0.65
C LYS A 607 -0.92 -26.77 -1.55
N THR A 608 -0.43 -25.81 -2.32
CA THR A 608 -1.16 -25.20 -3.44
C THR A 608 -0.57 -25.72 -4.74
N GLU A 609 -1.41 -26.16 -5.69
CA GLU A 609 -0.98 -26.71 -6.99
C GLU A 609 -1.37 -25.82 -8.15
N TYR A 610 -0.51 -25.79 -9.16
CA TYR A 610 -0.67 -25.00 -10.38
C TYR A 610 -0.64 -25.92 -11.59
N LEU A 611 -1.72 -25.89 -12.37
CA LEU A 611 -1.86 -26.62 -13.63
C LEU A 611 -1.67 -25.62 -14.76
N ASN A 612 -0.54 -25.74 -15.44
CA ASN A 612 -0.10 -24.81 -16.48
C ASN A 612 -0.39 -25.38 -17.88
N GLY A 613 -0.73 -24.49 -18.82
CA GLY A 613 -0.82 -24.81 -20.24
C GLY A 613 0.55 -25.03 -20.88
N GLU A 614 0.56 -25.39 -22.17
CA GLU A 614 1.81 -25.51 -22.94
C GLU A 614 2.55 -24.17 -23.06
N ASP A 615 1.81 -23.06 -22.99
CA ASP A 615 2.31 -21.69 -22.95
C ASP A 615 2.89 -21.29 -21.58
N GLY A 616 2.82 -22.18 -20.58
CA GLY A 616 3.27 -21.97 -19.21
C GLY A 616 2.24 -21.26 -18.31
N LEU A 617 1.13 -20.75 -18.86
CA LEU A 617 0.16 -19.97 -18.09
C LEU A 617 -0.71 -20.90 -17.22
N PRO A 618 -0.98 -20.57 -15.95
CA PRO A 618 -1.84 -21.39 -15.11
C PRO A 618 -3.30 -21.29 -15.56
N HIS A 619 -3.90 -22.42 -15.93
CA HIS A 619 -5.33 -22.49 -16.23
C HIS A 619 -6.15 -22.97 -15.02
N THR A 620 -5.51 -23.63 -14.04
CA THR A 620 -6.17 -24.08 -12.81
C THR A 620 -5.24 -23.97 -11.61
N ILE A 621 -5.79 -23.45 -10.51
CA ILE A 621 -5.09 -23.34 -9.22
C ILE A 621 -5.89 -24.16 -8.21
N VAL A 622 -5.25 -25.13 -7.56
CA VAL A 622 -5.87 -25.99 -6.54
C VAL A 622 -5.31 -25.61 -5.17
N ASP A 623 -6.18 -25.21 -4.26
CA ASP A 623 -5.79 -24.79 -2.91
C ASP A 623 -5.57 -25.99 -1.96
N PRO A 624 -5.03 -25.77 -0.75
CA PRO A 624 -4.85 -26.81 0.26
C PRO A 624 -6.09 -27.61 0.67
N THR A 625 -7.29 -27.08 0.41
CA THR A 625 -8.57 -27.75 0.68
C THR A 625 -9.13 -28.48 -0.54
N LEU A 626 -8.32 -28.59 -1.61
CA LEU A 626 -8.64 -29.22 -2.90
C LEU A 626 -9.73 -28.50 -3.69
N LYS A 627 -9.99 -27.22 -3.39
CA LYS A 627 -10.88 -26.40 -4.22
C LYS A 627 -10.09 -25.75 -5.34
N SER A 628 -10.75 -25.54 -6.47
CA SER A 628 -10.11 -25.11 -7.72
C SER A 628 -10.60 -23.75 -8.18
N LYS A 629 -9.70 -22.93 -8.72
CA LYS A 629 -9.99 -21.69 -9.46
C LYS A 629 -9.54 -21.86 -10.91
N TYR A 630 -10.23 -21.22 -11.86
CA TYR A 630 -9.96 -21.39 -13.28
C TYR A 630 -9.69 -20.06 -13.98
N LEU A 631 -8.75 -20.06 -14.92
CA LEU A 631 -8.34 -18.88 -15.69
C LEU A 631 -8.30 -19.21 -17.18
N TRP A 632 -8.78 -18.27 -18.00
CA TRP A 632 -8.74 -18.33 -19.45
C TRP A 632 -7.98 -17.14 -20.01
N TRP A 633 -7.00 -17.42 -20.86
CA TRP A 633 -6.05 -16.45 -21.37
C TRP A 633 -6.22 -16.25 -22.87
N ASN A 634 -6.01 -15.03 -23.34
CA ASN A 634 -5.76 -14.75 -24.75
C ASN A 634 -4.29 -15.02 -25.11
N ASN A 635 -3.98 -14.96 -26.39
CA ASN A 635 -2.63 -15.17 -26.92
C ASN A 635 -1.58 -14.11 -26.51
N LEU A 636 -2.00 -13.03 -25.84
CA LEU A 636 -1.15 -11.98 -25.30
C LEU A 636 -0.92 -12.12 -23.78
N ALA A 637 -1.25 -13.28 -23.21
CA ALA A 637 -1.17 -13.54 -21.77
C ALA A 637 -2.04 -12.58 -20.92
N GLN A 638 -3.16 -12.11 -21.48
CA GLN A 638 -4.18 -11.36 -20.76
C GLN A 638 -5.37 -12.29 -20.52
N VAL A 639 -5.99 -12.24 -19.35
CA VAL A 639 -7.14 -13.11 -19.07
C VAL A 639 -8.43 -12.49 -19.54
N GLU A 640 -9.23 -13.31 -20.16
CA GLU A 640 -10.56 -12.98 -20.67
C GLU A 640 -11.65 -13.41 -19.70
N ARG A 641 -11.38 -14.42 -18.86
CA ARG A 641 -12.31 -14.96 -17.88
C ARG A 641 -11.59 -15.54 -16.68
N PHE A 642 -12.18 -15.35 -15.52
CA PHE A 642 -11.87 -16.15 -14.34
C PHE A 642 -13.12 -16.75 -13.74
N GLN A 643 -12.95 -17.89 -13.10
CA GLN A 643 -13.97 -18.53 -12.31
C GLN A 643 -13.41 -18.90 -10.93
N ASP A 644 -14.11 -18.49 -9.88
CA ASP A 644 -13.76 -18.86 -8.51
C ASP A 644 -14.13 -20.32 -8.18
N CYS A 645 -13.82 -20.74 -6.94
CA CYS A 645 -14.13 -22.07 -6.45
C CYS A 645 -15.62 -22.38 -6.24
N SER A 646 -16.47 -21.34 -6.31
CA SER A 646 -17.93 -21.43 -6.23
C SER A 646 -18.58 -21.47 -7.63
N GLY A 647 -17.79 -21.40 -8.70
CA GLY A 647 -18.25 -21.42 -10.09
C GLY A 647 -18.66 -20.06 -10.63
N LYS A 648 -18.47 -18.96 -9.89
CA LYS A 648 -18.87 -17.61 -10.31
C LYS A 648 -17.80 -17.00 -11.21
N SER A 649 -18.22 -16.35 -12.30
CA SER A 649 -17.32 -15.91 -13.37
C SER A 649 -17.29 -14.40 -13.52
N THR A 650 -16.09 -13.87 -13.74
CA THR A 650 -15.84 -12.48 -14.14
C THR A 650 -15.18 -12.47 -15.52
N TYR A 651 -15.60 -11.55 -16.39
CA TYR A 651 -15.11 -11.40 -17.76
C TYR A 651 -14.39 -10.08 -17.98
N TYR A 652 -13.39 -10.12 -18.86
CA TYR A 652 -12.52 -9.01 -19.20
C TYR A 652 -12.50 -8.79 -20.69
N ARG A 653 -12.66 -7.52 -21.10
CA ARG A 653 -12.61 -7.15 -22.50
C ARG A 653 -11.52 -6.13 -22.76
N TYR A 654 -10.73 -6.40 -23.78
CA TYR A 654 -9.66 -5.54 -24.26
C TYR A 654 -10.04 -4.91 -25.60
N ASP A 655 -9.48 -3.75 -25.91
CA ASP A 655 -9.67 -3.08 -27.20
C ASP A 655 -8.60 -3.49 -28.23
N GLU A 656 -8.66 -2.89 -29.42
CA GLU A 656 -7.69 -3.11 -30.51
C GLU A 656 -6.26 -2.65 -30.16
N ARG A 657 -6.10 -1.88 -29.08
CA ARG A 657 -4.83 -1.42 -28.50
C ARG A 657 -4.35 -2.32 -27.36
N HIS A 658 -5.08 -3.41 -27.08
CA HIS A 658 -4.84 -4.40 -26.04
C HIS A 658 -4.95 -3.83 -24.62
N GLN A 659 -5.73 -2.75 -24.45
CA GLN A 659 -6.02 -2.13 -23.15
C GLN A 659 -7.36 -2.63 -22.63
N LEU A 660 -7.50 -2.84 -21.31
CA LEU A 660 -8.80 -3.24 -20.75
C LEU A 660 -9.80 -2.08 -20.88
N VAL A 661 -10.99 -2.40 -21.37
CA VAL A 661 -12.06 -1.44 -21.65
C VAL A 661 -13.41 -1.85 -21.07
N ALA A 662 -13.56 -3.11 -20.61
CA ALA A 662 -14.70 -3.51 -19.81
C ALA A 662 -14.39 -4.64 -18.84
N VAL A 663 -15.10 -4.60 -17.71
CA VAL A 663 -15.25 -5.67 -16.73
C VAL A 663 -16.72 -6.03 -16.65
N THR A 664 -17.03 -7.32 -16.67
CA THR A 664 -18.37 -7.82 -16.38
C THR A 664 -18.30 -8.83 -15.23
N ASP A 665 -19.01 -8.55 -14.14
CA ASP A 665 -19.04 -9.39 -12.95
C ASP A 665 -19.94 -10.64 -13.09
N ALA A 666 -20.03 -11.44 -12.03
CA ALA A 666 -20.89 -12.63 -12.01
C ALA A 666 -22.40 -12.35 -11.97
N LEU A 667 -22.83 -11.09 -11.69
CA LEU A 667 -24.21 -10.63 -11.82
C LEU A 667 -24.51 -9.98 -13.19
N ASN A 668 -23.54 -9.95 -14.10
CA ASN A 668 -23.57 -9.25 -15.38
C ASN A 668 -23.60 -7.71 -15.29
N ASN A 669 -23.24 -7.12 -14.15
CA ASN A 669 -22.97 -5.69 -14.10
C ASN A 669 -21.70 -5.41 -14.87
N THR A 670 -21.76 -4.43 -15.78
CA THR A 670 -20.63 -4.08 -16.63
C THR A 670 -20.18 -2.66 -16.37
N THR A 671 -18.88 -2.52 -16.13
CA THR A 671 -18.19 -1.24 -16.03
C THR A 671 -17.33 -1.06 -17.27
N THR A 672 -17.41 0.10 -17.91
CA THR A 672 -16.63 0.39 -19.13
C THR A 672 -15.71 1.59 -18.97
N LEU A 673 -14.61 1.58 -19.73
CA LEU A 673 -13.52 2.54 -19.59
C LEU A 673 -13.18 3.15 -20.94
N GLU A 674 -13.16 4.48 -21.00
CA GLU A 674 -12.65 5.25 -22.13
C GLU A 674 -11.20 5.65 -21.85
N ARG A 675 -10.29 5.48 -22.83
CA ARG A 675 -8.86 5.70 -22.64
C ARG A 675 -8.24 6.56 -23.71
N LYS A 676 -7.15 7.23 -23.32
CA LYS A 676 -6.15 7.74 -24.26
C LYS A 676 -5.35 6.59 -24.89
N PRO A 677 -4.74 6.80 -26.08
CA PRO A 677 -3.82 5.83 -26.67
C PRO A 677 -2.71 5.36 -25.71
N GLY A 678 -2.18 6.25 -24.86
CA GLY A 678 -1.16 5.97 -23.84
C GLY A 678 -1.64 5.13 -22.65
N GLY A 679 -2.94 4.90 -22.51
CA GLY A 679 -3.54 4.04 -21.48
C GLY A 679 -4.20 4.78 -20.32
N GLU A 680 -4.08 6.10 -20.23
CA GLU A 680 -4.75 6.91 -19.21
C GLU A 680 -6.28 6.86 -19.37
N VAL A 681 -7.05 6.73 -18.27
CA VAL A 681 -8.53 6.68 -18.35
C VAL A 681 -9.09 8.08 -18.42
N LEU A 682 -9.88 8.36 -19.46
CA LEU A 682 -10.60 9.62 -19.61
C LEU A 682 -11.96 9.59 -18.92
N ARG A 683 -12.65 8.45 -18.99
CA ARG A 683 -13.99 8.28 -18.42
C ARG A 683 -14.21 6.86 -17.94
N ILE A 684 -14.98 6.73 -16.87
CA ILE A 684 -15.51 5.47 -16.35
C ILE A 684 -17.01 5.57 -16.36
N ASP A 685 -17.65 4.59 -16.99
CA ASP A 685 -19.09 4.44 -17.01
C ASP A 685 -19.45 3.25 -16.12
N HIS A 686 -20.20 3.53 -15.05
CA HIS A 686 -20.60 2.57 -14.04
C HIS A 686 -21.92 1.88 -14.43
N PRO A 687 -22.18 0.65 -13.93
CA PRO A 687 -23.39 -0.09 -14.30
C PRO A 687 -24.70 0.53 -13.80
N ASP A 688 -24.65 1.46 -12.83
CA ASP A 688 -25.82 2.23 -12.38
C ASP A 688 -26.11 3.48 -13.24
N GLY A 689 -25.29 3.73 -14.28
CA GLY A 689 -25.42 4.85 -15.20
C GLY A 689 -24.68 6.12 -14.76
N THR A 690 -24.09 6.13 -13.57
CA THR A 690 -23.19 7.22 -13.16
C THR A 690 -21.87 7.15 -13.93
N ARG A 691 -21.17 8.28 -14.00
CA ARG A 691 -19.91 8.40 -14.72
C ARG A 691 -18.92 9.25 -13.96
N GLU A 692 -17.65 9.00 -14.19
CA GLU A 692 -16.57 9.83 -13.66
C GLU A 692 -15.56 10.14 -14.76
N SER A 693 -14.93 11.30 -14.71
CA SER A 693 -14.01 11.73 -15.77
C SER A 693 -12.76 12.45 -15.26
N PHE A 694 -11.73 12.41 -16.09
CA PHE A 694 -10.37 12.75 -15.69
C PHE A 694 -9.59 13.54 -16.74
N THR A 695 -8.76 14.46 -16.25
CA THR A 695 -7.77 15.15 -17.08
C THR A 695 -6.36 14.95 -16.54
N TYR A 696 -5.39 15.11 -17.44
CA TYR A 696 -4.00 14.74 -17.24
C TYR A 696 -3.05 15.82 -17.75
N ASN A 697 -1.90 15.94 -17.10
CA ASN A 697 -0.75 16.62 -17.67
C ASN A 697 -0.03 15.71 -18.69
N ALA A 698 0.96 16.26 -19.38
CA ALA A 698 1.75 15.54 -20.40
C ALA A 698 2.63 14.41 -19.83
N HIS A 699 2.75 14.31 -18.50
CA HIS A 699 3.44 13.22 -17.81
C HIS A 699 2.49 12.09 -17.39
N GLY A 700 1.22 12.14 -17.84
CA GLY A 700 0.19 11.17 -17.47
C GLY A 700 -0.36 11.36 -16.05
N GLN A 701 0.08 12.36 -15.31
CA GLN A 701 -0.40 12.60 -13.95
C GLN A 701 -1.67 13.42 -13.98
N VAL A 702 -2.50 13.22 -12.98
CA VAL A 702 -3.83 13.78 -12.97
C VAL A 702 -3.90 15.24 -12.53
N LEU A 703 -4.84 15.96 -13.14
CA LEU A 703 -5.14 17.37 -12.89
C LEU A 703 -6.57 17.64 -12.39
N THR A 704 -7.60 16.94 -12.90
CA THR A 704 -9.00 17.19 -12.47
C THR A 704 -9.87 15.94 -12.39
N HIS A 705 -10.62 15.80 -11.30
CA HIS A 705 -11.65 14.76 -11.10
C HIS A 705 -12.94 15.40 -11.48
N THR A 706 -13.83 14.69 -12.14
CA THR A 706 -15.24 15.05 -12.08
C THR A 706 -16.02 13.81 -11.68
N ASP A 707 -16.74 13.90 -10.56
CA ASP A 707 -17.56 12.81 -10.02
C ASP A 707 -18.92 12.68 -10.74
N GLY A 708 -19.78 11.77 -10.29
CA GLY A 708 -21.09 11.54 -10.89
C GLY A 708 -22.09 12.68 -10.71
N LYS A 709 -21.83 13.67 -9.84
CA LYS A 709 -22.60 14.91 -9.68
C LYS A 709 -22.04 16.08 -10.50
N ASP A 710 -21.06 15.83 -11.36
CA ASP A 710 -20.30 16.85 -12.08
C ASP A 710 -19.51 17.82 -11.14
N GLN A 711 -19.18 17.39 -9.91
CA GLN A 711 -18.35 18.16 -8.98
C GLN A 711 -16.88 17.92 -9.28
N THR A 712 -16.07 18.98 -9.27
CA THR A 712 -14.69 18.92 -9.78
C THR A 712 -13.64 19.28 -8.74
N THR A 713 -12.70 18.36 -8.49
CA THR A 713 -11.50 18.59 -7.69
C THR A 713 -10.32 18.91 -8.61
N HIS A 714 -9.53 19.93 -8.27
CA HIS A 714 -8.38 20.37 -9.07
C HIS A 714 -7.06 20.19 -8.33
N LEU A 715 -6.03 19.76 -9.06
CA LEU A 715 -4.65 19.65 -8.58
C LEU A 715 -3.71 20.50 -9.42
N ALA A 716 -2.88 21.28 -8.73
CA ALA A 716 -1.72 21.92 -9.32
C ALA A 716 -0.45 21.18 -8.92
N ARG A 717 0.50 21.07 -9.86
CA ARG A 717 1.77 20.39 -9.67
C ARG A 717 2.92 21.27 -10.18
N ASN A 718 4.10 21.14 -9.58
CA ASN A 718 5.31 21.77 -10.09
C ASN A 718 5.91 20.97 -11.26
N ALA A 719 7.05 21.44 -11.79
CA ALA A 719 7.75 20.80 -12.91
C ALA A 719 8.26 19.38 -12.61
N ARG A 720 8.37 19.00 -11.34
CA ARG A 720 8.70 17.64 -10.89
C ARG A 720 7.47 16.74 -10.72
N GLY A 721 6.27 17.29 -10.89
CA GLY A 721 5.01 16.59 -10.65
C GLY A 721 4.58 16.55 -9.17
N LEU A 722 5.30 17.22 -8.26
CA LEU A 722 4.92 17.33 -6.85
C LEU A 722 3.69 18.25 -6.70
N PRO A 723 2.70 17.90 -5.86
CA PRO A 723 1.52 18.72 -5.64
C PRO A 723 1.91 20.05 -5.00
N THR A 724 1.39 21.16 -5.52
CA THR A 724 1.59 22.51 -4.94
C THR A 724 0.31 23.08 -4.37
N ARG A 725 -0.85 22.65 -4.90
CA ARG A 725 -2.17 23.07 -4.45
C ARG A 725 -3.22 22.02 -4.76
N ARG A 726 -4.10 21.73 -3.80
CA ARG A 726 -5.35 20.99 -4.00
C ARG A 726 -6.51 21.97 -3.83
N GLN A 727 -7.46 21.95 -4.74
CA GLN A 727 -8.69 22.72 -4.64
C GLN A 727 -9.90 21.79 -4.70
N ASP A 728 -10.72 21.81 -3.66
CA ASP A 728 -11.95 21.02 -3.60
C ASP A 728 -13.05 21.63 -4.51
N PRO A 729 -14.20 20.95 -4.71
CA PRO A 729 -15.25 21.47 -5.58
C PRO A 729 -15.97 22.73 -5.03
N LYS A 730 -15.79 23.09 -3.75
CA LYS A 730 -16.24 24.38 -3.19
C LYS A 730 -15.23 25.51 -3.43
N GLY A 731 -14.05 25.20 -3.95
CA GLY A 731 -12.97 26.13 -4.20
C GLY A 731 -12.02 26.34 -3.01
N LEU A 732 -12.16 25.56 -1.93
CA LEU A 732 -11.28 25.61 -0.76
C LEU A 732 -9.92 25.00 -1.10
N MET A 733 -8.86 25.50 -0.46
CA MET A 733 -7.48 25.23 -0.89
C MET A 733 -6.61 24.68 0.21
N VAL A 734 -5.82 23.67 -0.13
CA VAL A 734 -4.65 23.24 0.64
C VAL A 734 -3.41 23.52 -0.20
N ALA A 735 -2.37 24.10 0.41
CA ALA A 735 -1.13 24.46 -0.27
C ALA A 735 0.09 23.74 0.34
N TYR A 736 0.99 23.31 -0.55
CA TYR A 736 2.18 22.52 -0.23
C TYR A 736 3.42 23.33 -0.58
N GLN A 737 4.36 23.44 0.36
CA GLN A 737 5.62 24.17 0.16
C GLN A 737 6.81 23.26 0.42
N TYR A 738 7.77 23.26 -0.50
CA TYR A 738 8.98 22.43 -0.43
C TYR A 738 10.22 23.30 -0.20
N ASP A 739 11.20 22.76 0.51
CA ASP A 739 12.53 23.38 0.59
C ASP A 739 13.37 23.11 -0.68
N LYS A 740 14.60 23.61 -0.71
CA LYS A 740 15.50 23.46 -1.87
C LYS A 740 15.94 22.00 -2.11
N ALA A 741 15.85 21.14 -1.09
CA ALA A 741 16.08 19.70 -1.21
C ALA A 741 14.79 18.92 -1.52
N LEU A 742 13.70 19.62 -1.87
CA LEU A 742 12.41 19.07 -2.28
C LEU A 742 11.66 18.32 -1.17
N ARG A 743 11.96 18.62 0.10
CA ARG A 743 11.25 18.09 1.27
C ARG A 743 10.12 19.06 1.62
N LEU A 744 8.92 18.57 1.94
CA LEU A 744 7.81 19.48 2.26
C LEU A 744 8.08 20.18 3.60
N ALA A 745 8.25 21.49 3.53
CA ALA A 745 8.64 22.37 4.63
C ALA A 745 7.43 23.00 5.32
N ALA A 746 6.32 23.17 4.60
CA ALA A 746 5.08 23.69 5.17
C ALA A 746 3.82 23.19 4.45
N LEU A 747 2.74 23.05 5.22
CA LEU A 747 1.39 22.76 4.73
C LEU A 747 0.45 23.85 5.25
N SER A 748 -0.22 24.56 4.35
CA SER A 748 -1.26 25.54 4.71
C SER A 748 -2.63 24.96 4.43
N ASN A 749 -3.48 24.91 5.45
CA ASN A 749 -4.85 24.41 5.33
C ASN A 749 -5.80 25.49 4.76
N GLU A 750 -7.08 25.15 4.68
CA GLU A 750 -8.15 25.97 4.11
C GLU A 750 -8.47 27.24 4.93
N ASN A 751 -7.96 27.32 6.17
CA ASN A 751 -8.03 28.49 7.06
C ASN A 751 -6.76 29.36 6.97
N ASP A 752 -5.82 29.05 6.06
CA ASP A 752 -4.49 29.65 5.94
C ASP A 752 -3.56 29.36 7.15
N ALA A 753 -3.91 28.38 7.98
CA ALA A 753 -3.09 27.97 9.11
C ALA A 753 -2.00 27.00 8.66
N THR A 754 -0.78 27.18 9.18
CA THR A 754 0.42 26.51 8.66
C THR A 754 0.99 25.49 9.64
N TYR A 755 1.22 24.27 9.16
CA TYR A 755 2.12 23.28 9.77
C TYR A 755 3.52 23.49 9.19
N THR A 756 4.57 23.39 10.01
CA THR A 756 5.96 23.49 9.54
C THR A 756 6.79 22.29 9.95
N PHE A 757 7.77 21.96 9.11
CA PHE A 757 8.62 20.78 9.26
C PHE A 757 10.09 21.16 9.10
N ALA A 758 10.95 20.61 9.95
CA ALA A 758 12.40 20.81 9.89
C ALA A 758 13.17 19.48 9.89
N TYR A 759 14.37 19.51 9.32
CA TYR A 759 15.18 18.34 8.98
C TYR A 759 16.60 18.44 9.50
N ASP A 760 17.21 17.29 9.74
CA ASP A 760 18.66 17.21 9.81
C ASP A 760 19.32 17.08 8.42
N ASP A 761 20.64 16.99 8.43
CA ASP A 761 21.47 16.86 7.24
C ASP A 761 21.32 15.50 6.54
N SER A 762 20.67 14.51 7.17
CA SER A 762 20.35 13.19 6.62
C SER A 762 18.94 13.12 6.04
N ASP A 763 18.27 14.27 5.83
CA ASP A 763 16.89 14.39 5.39
C ASP A 763 15.85 13.77 6.35
N ARG A 764 16.22 13.46 7.60
CA ARG A 764 15.28 12.97 8.61
C ARG A 764 14.58 14.14 9.27
N LEU A 765 13.31 13.98 9.57
CA LEU A 765 12.59 15.01 10.28
C LEU A 765 13.05 15.11 11.74
N ILE A 766 13.41 16.31 12.18
CA ILE A 766 13.77 16.62 13.57
C ILE A 766 12.78 17.53 14.30
N GLU A 767 11.88 18.24 13.61
CA GLU A 767 10.85 19.08 14.26
C GLU A 767 9.54 19.13 13.46
N GLU A 768 8.41 18.88 14.11
CA GLU A 768 7.08 19.26 13.64
C GLU A 768 6.55 20.38 14.53
N LYS A 769 5.98 21.40 13.89
CA LYS A 769 5.17 22.42 14.57
C LYS A 769 3.77 22.45 13.98
N ARG A 770 2.78 22.15 14.82
CA ARG A 770 1.36 22.12 14.46
C ARG A 770 0.76 23.52 14.47
N ILE A 771 -0.45 23.66 13.90
CA ILE A 771 -1.21 24.91 13.87
C ILE A 771 -1.45 25.50 15.28
N ASP A 772 -1.60 24.64 16.27
CA ASP A 772 -1.80 24.99 17.68
C ASP A 772 -0.49 25.25 18.45
N GLN A 773 0.64 25.39 17.74
CA GLN A 773 1.99 25.62 18.26
C GLN A 773 2.61 24.43 19.02
N LEU A 774 1.90 23.31 19.16
CA LEU A 774 2.49 22.10 19.72
C LEU A 774 3.71 21.72 18.86
N THR A 775 4.86 21.61 19.53
CA THR A 775 6.13 21.32 18.88
C THR A 775 6.60 19.93 19.31
N ARG A 776 6.95 19.09 18.34
CA ARG A 776 7.53 17.77 18.59
C ARG A 776 8.91 17.70 17.96
N ARG A 777 9.90 17.27 18.73
CA ARG A 777 11.29 17.10 18.28
C ARG A 777 11.70 15.64 18.33
N PHE A 778 12.42 15.21 17.29
CA PHE A 778 12.84 13.83 17.11
C PHE A 778 14.36 13.73 17.23
N SER A 779 14.84 12.70 17.92
CA SER A 779 16.25 12.36 17.97
C SER A 779 16.46 10.93 17.48
N TYR A 780 17.52 10.73 16.70
CA TYR A 780 17.85 9.44 16.10
C TYR A 780 19.25 8.98 16.55
N ASN A 781 19.49 7.68 16.54
CA ASN A 781 20.84 7.14 16.65
C ASN A 781 21.56 7.14 15.28
N LEU A 782 22.81 6.68 15.26
CA LEU A 782 23.61 6.58 14.02
C LEU A 782 23.00 5.62 12.99
N GLY A 783 22.30 4.58 13.43
CA GLY A 783 21.56 3.65 12.55
C GLY A 783 20.27 4.24 11.96
N GLY A 784 19.93 5.50 12.28
CA GLY A 784 18.74 6.18 11.78
C GLY A 784 17.45 5.83 12.53
N HIS A 785 17.54 5.13 13.66
CA HIS A 785 16.37 4.77 14.46
C HIS A 785 16.02 5.84 15.49
N LEU A 786 14.73 6.13 15.65
CA LEU A 786 14.21 7.09 16.63
C LEU A 786 14.50 6.61 18.06
N THR A 787 15.16 7.46 18.86
CA THR A 787 15.54 7.22 20.26
C THR A 787 14.81 8.12 21.25
N GLN A 788 14.32 9.28 20.81
CA GLN A 788 13.59 10.21 21.67
C GLN A 788 12.56 11.02 20.88
N VAL A 789 11.38 11.22 21.49
CA VAL A 789 10.45 12.29 21.14
C VAL A 789 10.34 13.25 22.31
N GLU A 790 10.67 14.52 22.09
CA GLU A 790 10.40 15.62 23.03
C GLU A 790 9.17 16.40 22.54
N GLU A 791 8.17 16.57 23.39
CA GLU A 791 6.98 17.36 23.10
C GLU A 791 6.98 18.62 23.96
N THR A 792 6.86 19.78 23.31
CA THR A 792 6.64 21.07 23.98
C THR A 792 5.22 21.55 23.67
N GLY A 793 4.37 21.53 24.70
CA GLY A 793 3.00 22.04 24.62
C GLY A 793 2.95 23.57 24.66
N TYR A 794 1.81 24.15 24.28
CA TYR A 794 1.54 25.59 24.40
C TYR A 794 0.20 25.83 25.07
N GLY A 795 0.25 26.35 26.30
CA GLY A 795 -0.94 26.74 27.05
C GLY A 795 -1.37 28.17 26.76
N GLU A 796 -2.63 28.49 27.08
CA GLU A 796 -3.23 29.80 26.76
C GLU A 796 -2.59 30.97 27.50
N LYS A 797 -1.99 30.73 28.67
CA LYS A 797 -1.27 31.76 29.45
C LYS A 797 0.22 31.88 29.06
N GLY A 798 0.64 31.20 27.98
CA GLY A 798 2.02 31.20 27.50
C GLY A 798 2.94 30.18 28.16
N GLU A 799 2.40 29.29 29.01
CA GLU A 799 3.15 28.13 29.53
C GLU A 799 3.59 27.18 28.42
N ARG A 800 4.80 26.62 28.57
CA ARG A 800 5.44 25.71 27.61
C ARG A 800 5.94 24.42 28.29
N PRO A 801 5.03 23.58 28.79
CA PRO A 801 5.44 22.36 29.46
C PRO A 801 6.08 21.39 28.47
N GLN A 802 7.06 20.63 28.94
CA GLN A 802 7.80 19.66 28.15
C GLN A 802 7.64 18.25 28.72
N ARG A 803 7.59 17.26 27.84
CA ARG A 803 7.68 15.83 28.21
C ARG A 803 8.46 15.06 27.14
N SER A 804 9.08 13.96 27.57
CA SER A 804 9.90 13.13 26.69
C SER A 804 9.44 11.68 26.73
N THR A 805 9.52 11.00 25.60
CA THR A 805 9.44 9.55 25.48
C THR A 805 10.75 9.03 24.89
N TYR A 806 11.35 8.02 25.52
CA TYR A 806 12.59 7.39 25.10
C TYR A 806 12.35 5.99 24.53
N PHE A 807 13.16 5.59 23.55
CA PHE A 807 13.10 4.29 22.89
C PHE A 807 14.46 3.60 22.93
N GLU A 808 14.51 2.43 23.54
CA GLU A 808 15.65 1.50 23.47
C GLU A 808 15.38 0.54 22.30
N ARG A 809 16.40 0.24 21.50
CA ARG A 809 16.28 -0.63 20.31
C ARG A 809 17.44 -1.60 20.19
N ASP A 810 17.19 -2.71 19.51
CA ASP A 810 18.21 -3.68 19.16
C ASP A 810 18.97 -3.29 17.87
N PRO A 811 20.04 -4.03 17.49
CA PRO A 811 20.82 -3.80 16.26
C PRO A 811 20.07 -3.80 14.93
N ILE A 812 18.84 -4.34 14.87
CA ILE A 812 17.99 -4.31 13.66
C ILE A 812 16.85 -3.30 13.79
N GLY A 813 16.86 -2.49 14.84
CA GLY A 813 15.92 -1.42 15.05
C GLY A 813 14.61 -1.82 15.74
N ARG A 814 14.44 -3.07 16.21
CA ARG A 814 13.24 -3.46 16.97
C ARG A 814 13.23 -2.75 18.31
N LEU A 815 12.04 -2.37 18.76
CA LEU A 815 11.86 -1.67 20.04
C LEU A 815 12.08 -2.66 21.19
N LEU A 816 13.07 -2.42 22.05
CA LEU A 816 13.33 -3.20 23.26
C LEU A 816 12.62 -2.61 24.48
N ALA A 817 12.60 -1.28 24.58
CA ALA A 817 11.86 -0.60 25.64
C ALA A 817 11.33 0.77 25.21
N ARG A 818 10.21 1.16 25.82
CA ARG A 818 9.63 2.51 25.73
C ARG A 818 9.49 3.08 27.13
N LEU A 819 9.96 4.31 27.34
CA LEU A 819 9.94 4.95 28.64
C LEU A 819 9.34 6.36 28.55
N ASN A 820 8.43 6.68 29.45
CA ASN A 820 7.90 8.04 29.65
C ASN A 820 7.76 8.33 31.16
N ASN A 821 7.12 9.44 31.52
CA ASN A 821 6.96 9.83 32.93
C ASN A 821 6.09 8.87 33.75
N ASP A 822 5.28 8.02 33.10
CA ASP A 822 4.29 7.17 33.76
C ASP A 822 4.68 5.70 33.80
N ALA A 823 5.43 5.19 32.82
CA ALA A 823 5.87 3.79 32.79
C ALA A 823 7.09 3.52 31.91
N ARG A 824 7.73 2.37 32.17
CA ARG A 824 8.61 1.64 31.24
C ARG A 824 7.85 0.44 30.69
N GLN A 825 7.93 0.19 29.39
CA GLN A 825 7.43 -1.03 28.76
C GLN A 825 8.58 -1.74 28.07
N ASP A 826 8.77 -3.02 28.39
CA ASP A 826 9.79 -3.88 27.82
C ASP A 826 9.14 -4.86 26.82
N PHE A 827 9.77 -5.02 25.66
CA PHE A 827 9.26 -5.80 24.53
C PHE A 827 10.21 -6.97 24.26
N THR A 828 9.64 -8.15 24.00
CA THR A 828 10.40 -9.35 23.61
C THR A 828 9.89 -9.91 22.31
N TYR A 829 10.77 -10.53 21.52
CA TYR A 829 10.47 -11.05 20.19
C TYR A 829 11.07 -12.43 20.01
N ASP A 830 10.55 -13.18 19.04
CA ASP A 830 11.18 -14.40 18.57
C ASP A 830 12.19 -14.14 17.44
N ASP A 831 12.73 -15.23 16.90
CA ASP A 831 13.71 -15.22 15.80
C ASP A 831 13.10 -14.78 14.46
N SER A 832 11.77 -14.70 14.34
CA SER A 832 11.04 -14.20 13.17
C SER A 832 10.50 -12.78 13.35
N ASP A 833 11.04 -12.03 14.32
CA ASP A 833 10.68 -10.64 14.61
C ASP A 833 9.24 -10.43 15.11
N ARG A 834 8.56 -11.51 15.52
CA ARG A 834 7.20 -11.44 16.06
C ARG A 834 7.24 -11.11 17.55
N LEU A 835 6.37 -10.20 17.97
CA LEU A 835 6.26 -9.77 19.36
C LEU A 835 5.73 -10.90 20.26
N LEU A 836 6.52 -11.33 21.24
CA LEU A 836 6.17 -12.37 22.21
C LEU A 836 5.57 -11.81 23.50
N SER A 837 6.05 -10.65 23.97
CA SER A 837 5.48 -10.03 25.16
C SER A 837 5.68 -8.53 25.23
N ILE A 838 4.75 -7.84 25.90
CA ILE A 838 4.95 -6.48 26.41
C ILE A 838 4.77 -6.52 27.93
N GLN A 839 5.76 -6.04 28.67
CA GLN A 839 5.68 -5.92 30.12
C GLN A 839 5.81 -4.47 30.56
N ARG A 840 4.82 -3.93 31.25
CA ARG A 840 4.83 -2.55 31.74
C ARG A 840 5.14 -2.50 33.23
N THR A 841 6.04 -1.60 33.58
CA THR A 841 6.41 -1.24 34.95
C THR A 841 6.08 0.23 35.18
N PRO A 842 5.06 0.57 36.00
CA PRO A 842 4.68 1.95 36.25
C PRO A 842 5.68 2.66 37.17
N THR A 843 5.94 3.94 36.88
CA THR A 843 6.69 4.85 37.75
C THR A 843 5.83 5.25 38.95
N ASP A 844 6.42 5.90 39.97
CA ASP A 844 5.64 6.45 41.08
C ASP A 844 4.65 7.55 40.64
N GLY A 845 4.97 8.27 39.56
CA GLY A 845 4.06 9.23 38.92
C GLY A 845 2.87 8.52 38.26
N GLY A 846 3.15 7.51 37.43
CA GLY A 846 2.12 6.72 36.77
C GLY A 846 1.20 6.01 37.75
N ARG A 847 1.72 5.45 38.85
CA ARG A 847 0.88 4.84 39.91
C ARG A 847 -0.09 5.82 40.53
N LYS A 848 0.29 7.09 40.72
CA LYS A 848 -0.61 8.15 41.22
C LYS A 848 -1.71 8.51 40.22
N LEU A 849 -1.47 8.32 38.93
CA LEU A 849 -2.45 8.49 37.85
C LEU A 849 -3.31 7.24 37.61
N GLY A 850 -3.03 6.12 38.30
CA GLY A 850 -3.76 4.86 38.14
C GLY A 850 -3.16 3.90 37.11
N VAL A 851 -1.96 4.16 36.60
CA VAL A 851 -1.24 3.23 35.71
C VAL A 851 -0.74 2.03 36.52
N THR A 852 -1.11 0.83 36.09
CA THR A 852 -0.79 -0.44 36.75
C THR A 852 0.26 -1.23 35.98
N ALA A 853 0.90 -2.18 36.66
CA ALA A 853 1.77 -3.15 36.01
C ALA A 853 0.95 -4.27 35.35
N GLU A 854 1.42 -4.77 34.22
CA GLU A 854 0.80 -5.83 33.44
C GLU A 854 1.81 -6.49 32.52
N LYS A 855 1.43 -7.67 32.03
CA LYS A 855 2.13 -8.38 30.97
C LYS A 855 1.11 -8.85 29.94
N LEU A 856 1.40 -8.59 28.68
CA LEU A 856 0.72 -9.18 27.53
C LEU A 856 1.67 -10.22 26.93
N GLU A 857 1.15 -11.37 26.54
CA GLU A 857 1.92 -12.45 25.92
C GLU A 857 1.22 -12.97 24.66
N PHE A 858 2.00 -13.25 23.62
CA PHE A 858 1.51 -13.75 22.34
C PHE A 858 2.24 -15.02 21.97
N ALA A 859 1.52 -15.97 21.38
CA ALA A 859 2.10 -17.18 20.80
C ALA A 859 1.67 -17.31 19.34
N TYR A 860 2.55 -17.87 18.52
CA TYR A 860 2.34 -18.03 17.09
C TYR A 860 2.64 -19.47 16.66
N ASP A 861 2.00 -19.91 15.58
CA ASP A 861 2.41 -21.12 14.88
C ASP A 861 3.60 -20.86 13.93
N ILE A 862 4.06 -21.91 13.26
CA ILE A 862 5.21 -21.83 12.33
C ILE A 862 4.90 -21.05 11.03
N LEU A 863 3.64 -20.68 10.77
CA LEU A 863 3.26 -19.80 9.64
C LEU A 863 3.20 -18.33 10.03
N GLY A 864 3.39 -17.97 11.30
CA GLY A 864 3.19 -16.58 11.73
C GLY A 864 1.83 -16.28 12.31
N ARG A 865 0.90 -17.24 12.36
CA ARG A 865 -0.48 -16.98 12.78
C ARG A 865 -0.56 -16.95 14.30
N LEU A 866 -1.24 -15.95 14.85
CA LEU A 866 -1.44 -15.81 16.29
C LEU A 866 -2.27 -16.99 16.80
N THR A 867 -1.71 -17.84 17.67
CA THR A 867 -2.44 -18.97 18.27
C THR A 867 -2.94 -18.67 19.67
N GLN A 868 -2.30 -17.74 20.38
CA GLN A 868 -2.74 -17.30 21.71
C GLN A 868 -2.41 -15.83 21.96
N GLU A 869 -3.29 -15.16 22.69
CA GLU A 869 -3.11 -13.84 23.27
C GLU A 869 -3.49 -13.90 24.75
N SER A 870 -2.53 -13.67 25.65
CA SER A 870 -2.75 -13.68 27.09
C SER A 870 -2.62 -12.29 27.68
N SER A 871 -3.59 -11.90 28.51
CA SER A 871 -3.57 -10.68 29.31
C SER A 871 -3.97 -10.97 30.75
N PRO A 872 -3.89 -10.00 31.68
CA PRO A 872 -4.42 -10.16 33.03
C PRO A 872 -5.93 -10.46 33.08
N GLN A 873 -6.67 -10.23 31.98
CA GLN A 873 -8.10 -10.53 31.87
C GLN A 873 -8.36 -11.97 31.40
N GLY A 874 -7.34 -12.69 30.92
CA GLY A 874 -7.44 -14.08 30.47
C GLY A 874 -6.69 -14.35 29.16
N THR A 875 -6.72 -15.60 28.72
CA THR A 875 -6.10 -16.05 27.46
C THR A 875 -7.15 -16.32 26.40
N LEU A 876 -7.02 -15.66 25.25
CA LEU A 876 -7.70 -16.02 24.01
C LEU A 876 -6.81 -16.97 23.21
N ALA A 877 -7.41 -17.99 22.62
CA ALA A 877 -6.73 -18.86 21.66
C ALA A 877 -7.36 -18.72 20.27
N TYR A 878 -6.65 -19.18 19.25
CA TYR A 878 -7.08 -19.09 17.86
C TYR A 878 -6.73 -20.40 17.13
N GLU A 879 -7.71 -20.95 16.43
CA GLU A 879 -7.56 -22.14 15.60
C GLU A 879 -7.89 -21.81 14.14
N TYR A 880 -7.13 -22.37 13.22
CA TYR A 880 -7.21 -22.03 11.79
C TYR A 880 -7.35 -23.28 10.92
N ASP A 881 -8.02 -23.12 9.78
CA ASP A 881 -7.99 -24.10 8.70
C ASP A 881 -6.68 -24.01 7.86
N PRO A 882 -6.48 -24.92 6.88
CA PRO A 882 -5.33 -24.86 5.96
C PRO A 882 -5.26 -23.62 5.07
N LEU A 883 -6.35 -22.87 4.89
CA LEU A 883 -6.39 -21.59 4.16
C LEU A 883 -6.17 -20.39 5.09
N SER A 884 -5.90 -20.64 6.38
CA SER A 884 -5.74 -19.63 7.42
C SER A 884 -7.00 -18.85 7.77
N ASN A 885 -8.19 -19.41 7.50
CA ASN A 885 -9.43 -18.88 8.06
C ASN A 885 -9.52 -19.26 9.54
N LEU A 886 -9.91 -18.30 10.41
CA LEU A 886 -10.15 -18.56 11.84
C LEU A 886 -11.37 -19.46 12.00
N THR A 887 -11.20 -20.71 12.41
CA THR A 887 -12.30 -21.67 12.60
C THR A 887 -12.88 -21.63 14.00
N THR A 888 -12.04 -21.44 15.02
CA THR A 888 -12.49 -21.43 16.42
C THR A 888 -11.71 -20.39 17.21
N LEU A 889 -12.43 -19.63 18.03
CA LEU A 889 -11.90 -18.69 19.02
C LEU A 889 -12.28 -19.19 20.42
N PRO A 890 -11.43 -19.99 21.09
CA PRO A 890 -11.62 -20.33 22.50
C PRO A 890 -11.46 -19.10 23.41
N LEU A 891 -12.45 -18.89 24.27
CA LEU A 891 -12.52 -17.78 25.23
C LEU A 891 -11.92 -18.17 26.59
N PRO A 892 -11.46 -17.21 27.41
CA PRO A 892 -10.95 -17.49 28.76
C PRO A 892 -11.96 -18.20 29.68
N THR A 893 -13.25 -18.10 29.37
CA THR A 893 -14.34 -18.78 30.09
C THR A 893 -14.51 -20.26 29.73
N GLY A 894 -13.76 -20.77 28.76
CA GLY A 894 -13.87 -22.14 28.25
C GLY A 894 -14.91 -22.33 27.14
N GLN A 895 -15.59 -21.25 26.71
CA GLN A 895 -16.53 -21.27 25.59
C GLN A 895 -15.79 -21.18 24.24
N HIS A 896 -16.36 -21.75 23.19
CA HIS A 896 -15.78 -21.78 21.84
C HIS A 896 -16.69 -21.07 20.85
N LEU A 897 -16.21 -19.96 20.30
CA LEU A 897 -16.88 -19.28 19.19
C LEU A 897 -16.38 -19.88 17.87
N ASN A 898 -17.24 -20.63 17.19
CA ASN A 898 -16.91 -21.34 15.97
C ASN A 898 -17.41 -20.59 14.73
N HIS A 899 -16.57 -20.58 13.70
CA HIS A 899 -16.79 -19.98 12.40
C HIS A 899 -16.73 -21.08 11.34
N MET A 900 -17.79 -21.23 10.56
CA MET A 900 -17.81 -22.17 9.43
C MET A 900 -17.80 -21.41 8.12
N TYR A 901 -16.96 -21.86 7.19
CA TYR A 901 -16.79 -21.23 5.88
C TYR A 901 -17.23 -22.15 4.75
N TYR A 902 -17.67 -21.57 3.64
CA TYR A 902 -17.73 -22.25 2.34
C TYR A 902 -16.71 -21.63 1.37
N GLY A 903 -16.39 -22.38 0.31
CA GLY A 903 -15.45 -21.93 -0.72
C GLY A 903 -14.07 -21.62 -0.13
N SER A 904 -13.51 -20.47 -0.50
CA SER A 904 -12.17 -20.04 -0.08
C SER A 904 -12.18 -19.03 1.07
N GLY A 905 -13.17 -19.09 1.98
CA GLY A 905 -13.21 -18.22 3.18
C GLY A 905 -14.50 -17.40 3.36
N HIS A 906 -15.62 -17.79 2.77
CA HIS A 906 -16.89 -17.09 2.97
C HIS A 906 -17.60 -17.59 4.22
N LEU A 907 -17.72 -16.74 5.27
CA LEU A 907 -18.41 -17.13 6.49
C LEU A 907 -19.87 -17.50 6.16
N HIS A 908 -20.25 -18.71 6.54
CA HIS A 908 -21.57 -19.30 6.39
C HIS A 908 -22.31 -19.38 7.71
N GLN A 909 -21.62 -19.72 8.80
CA GLN A 909 -22.26 -19.90 10.11
C GLN A 909 -21.35 -19.42 11.24
N LEU A 910 -21.98 -18.80 12.24
CA LEU A 910 -21.40 -18.49 13.54
C LEU A 910 -22.18 -19.23 14.64
N ASN A 911 -21.48 -19.96 15.50
CA ASN A 911 -22.09 -20.62 16.67
C ASN A 911 -21.21 -20.52 17.92
N LEU A 912 -21.82 -20.58 19.11
CA LEU A 912 -21.16 -20.54 20.40
C LEU A 912 -21.43 -21.85 21.14
N ASP A 913 -20.41 -22.69 21.33
CA ASP A 913 -20.54 -24.04 21.91
C ASP A 913 -21.66 -24.89 21.26
N GLY A 914 -21.84 -24.75 19.94
CA GLY A 914 -22.89 -25.42 19.17
C GLY A 914 -24.26 -24.73 19.19
N GLN A 915 -24.47 -23.68 19.99
CA GLN A 915 -25.64 -22.82 19.88
C GLN A 915 -25.51 -21.96 18.63
N LEU A 916 -26.37 -22.19 17.63
CA LEU A 916 -26.44 -21.35 16.43
C LEU A 916 -26.69 -19.88 16.82
N ILE A 917 -25.81 -18.99 16.37
CA ILE A 917 -25.98 -17.54 16.49
C ILE A 917 -26.54 -16.99 15.18
N SER A 918 -25.90 -17.29 14.06
CA SER A 918 -26.34 -16.78 12.75
C SER A 918 -25.83 -17.67 11.62
N ASP A 919 -26.73 -17.99 10.69
CA ASP A 919 -26.43 -18.55 9.37
C ASP A 919 -26.53 -17.42 8.35
N MET A 920 -25.64 -17.42 7.36
CA MET A 920 -25.47 -16.37 6.36
C MET A 920 -25.46 -16.97 4.97
N GLU A 921 -26.15 -16.29 4.06
CA GLU A 921 -26.31 -16.68 2.67
C GLU A 921 -25.96 -15.51 1.77
N ARG A 922 -25.39 -15.82 0.60
CA ARG A 922 -24.67 -14.85 -0.22
C ARG A 922 -25.09 -14.92 -1.69
N ASP A 923 -24.99 -13.80 -2.39
CA ASP A 923 -25.20 -13.75 -3.85
C ASP A 923 -23.97 -14.26 -4.63
N ASP A 924 -24.07 -14.16 -5.96
CA ASP A 924 -23.02 -14.57 -6.89
C ASP A 924 -21.74 -13.73 -6.82
N LEU A 925 -21.77 -12.62 -6.06
CA LEU A 925 -20.61 -11.78 -5.75
C LEU A 925 -20.13 -12.00 -4.32
N HIS A 926 -20.69 -13.00 -3.65
CA HIS A 926 -20.45 -13.34 -2.26
C HIS A 926 -20.81 -12.23 -1.26
N ARG A 927 -21.71 -11.32 -1.64
CA ARG A 927 -22.32 -10.34 -0.73
C ARG A 927 -23.45 -10.99 0.03
N GLU A 928 -23.57 -10.67 1.31
CA GLU A 928 -24.59 -11.27 2.16
C GLU A 928 -26.00 -10.80 1.78
N ILE A 929 -26.89 -11.73 1.43
CA ILE A 929 -28.27 -11.42 1.01
C ILE A 929 -29.29 -11.75 2.09
N TYR A 930 -28.97 -12.65 3.02
CA TYR A 930 -29.72 -12.78 4.27
C TYR A 930 -28.92 -13.48 5.37
N ARG A 931 -29.37 -13.29 6.61
CA ARG A 931 -28.86 -13.96 7.80
C ARG A 931 -29.97 -14.35 8.79
N THR A 932 -29.77 -15.39 9.58
CA THR A 932 -30.68 -15.74 10.70
C THR A 932 -30.32 -14.96 11.97
N GLN A 933 -31.34 -14.54 12.72
CA GLN A 933 -31.23 -13.77 13.96
C GLN A 933 -32.40 -14.16 14.89
N GLY A 934 -32.29 -15.34 15.52
CA GLY A 934 -33.38 -15.93 16.31
C GLY A 934 -34.55 -16.35 15.41
N LYS A 935 -35.78 -15.96 15.76
CA LYS A 935 -36.97 -16.18 14.91
C LYS A 935 -37.04 -15.27 13.68
N LEU A 936 -36.18 -14.25 13.60
CA LEU A 936 -36.12 -13.35 12.45
C LEU A 936 -35.06 -13.80 11.46
N THR A 937 -35.33 -13.56 10.18
CA THR A 937 -34.35 -13.59 9.10
C THR A 937 -34.23 -12.20 8.52
N SER A 938 -33.03 -11.63 8.55
CA SER A 938 -32.71 -10.33 7.98
C SER A 938 -32.29 -10.51 6.54
N CYS A 939 -32.85 -9.73 5.62
CA CYS A 939 -32.60 -9.78 4.19
C CYS A 939 -32.03 -8.45 3.71
N PHE A 940 -31.11 -8.50 2.75
CA PHE A 940 -30.40 -7.33 2.21
C PHE A 940 -30.45 -7.32 0.69
N GLY A 941 -30.50 -6.11 0.11
CA GLY A 941 -30.36 -5.90 -1.32
C GLY A 941 -29.41 -4.77 -1.63
N TYR A 942 -28.78 -4.88 -2.79
CA TYR A 942 -27.72 -3.99 -3.23
C TYR A 942 -28.02 -3.42 -4.60
N ASP A 943 -27.46 -2.24 -4.90
CA ASP A 943 -27.35 -1.77 -6.28
C ASP A 943 -26.16 -2.43 -7.02
N ALA A 944 -25.97 -2.01 -8.27
CA ALA A 944 -24.90 -2.48 -9.15
C ALA A 944 -23.49 -1.99 -8.72
N LEU A 945 -23.39 -1.02 -7.81
CA LEU A 945 -22.12 -0.59 -7.24
C LEU A 945 -21.78 -1.36 -5.94
N GLY A 946 -22.77 -2.06 -5.37
CA GLY A 946 -22.63 -2.82 -4.13
C GLY A 946 -23.05 -2.07 -2.87
N ARG A 947 -23.75 -0.94 -3.00
CA ARG A 947 -24.32 -0.22 -1.86
C ARG A 947 -25.65 -0.85 -1.47
N LYS A 948 -25.94 -0.96 -0.16
CA LYS A 948 -27.23 -1.49 0.32
C LYS A 948 -28.36 -0.53 -0.10
N THR A 949 -29.34 -1.00 -0.87
CA THR A 949 -30.51 -0.20 -1.28
C THR A 949 -31.74 -0.48 -0.43
N TRP A 950 -31.82 -1.66 0.18
CA TRP A 950 -32.87 -2.01 1.12
C TRP A 950 -32.42 -3.10 2.07
N GLN A 951 -33.09 -3.17 3.23
CA GLN A 951 -32.99 -4.28 4.16
C GLN A 951 -34.28 -4.44 4.96
N TYR A 952 -34.60 -5.65 5.38
CA TYR A 952 -35.75 -5.90 6.26
C TYR A 952 -35.58 -7.19 7.07
N ALA A 953 -36.25 -7.28 8.20
CA ALA A 953 -36.35 -8.50 9.00
C ALA A 953 -37.75 -9.10 8.89
N THR A 954 -37.85 -10.43 8.79
CA THR A 954 -39.12 -11.15 8.66
C THR A 954 -39.13 -12.43 9.50
N THR A 955 -40.32 -12.93 9.86
CA THR A 955 -40.48 -14.22 10.55
C THR A 955 -40.55 -15.41 9.59
N LEU A 956 -40.40 -15.16 8.28
CA LEU A 956 -40.23 -16.23 7.31
C LEU A 956 -38.89 -16.95 7.60
N PRO A 957 -38.90 -18.28 7.73
CA PRO A 957 -37.67 -19.05 7.93
C PRO A 957 -36.71 -18.89 6.75
N ALA A 958 -35.41 -18.92 7.04
CA ALA A 958 -34.36 -18.84 6.04
C ALA A 958 -34.50 -19.92 4.96
N GLU A 959 -34.99 -21.12 5.28
CA GLU A 959 -35.21 -22.19 4.29
C GLU A 959 -36.32 -21.84 3.30
N LYS A 960 -37.34 -21.10 3.74
CA LYS A 960 -38.35 -20.59 2.81
C LYS A 960 -37.71 -19.53 1.93
N LEU A 961 -36.95 -18.60 2.49
CA LEU A 961 -36.27 -17.53 1.74
C LEU A 961 -35.22 -18.08 0.75
N SER A 962 -34.53 -19.16 1.10
CA SER A 962 -33.56 -19.86 0.26
C SER A 962 -34.24 -20.61 -0.90
N GLN A 963 -35.34 -21.30 -0.63
CA GLN A 963 -36.21 -21.90 -1.66
C GLN A 963 -36.93 -20.84 -2.52
N ILE A 964 -36.90 -19.59 -2.07
CA ILE A 964 -37.49 -18.38 -2.67
C ILE A 964 -36.44 -17.54 -3.44
N GLN A 965 -35.25 -18.07 -3.74
CA GLN A 965 -34.57 -17.75 -5.02
C GLN A 965 -35.35 -18.31 -6.24
N ASN A 966 -36.68 -18.36 -6.12
CA ASN A 966 -37.63 -18.51 -7.19
C ASN A 966 -37.76 -17.13 -7.87
N PRO A 967 -37.45 -16.98 -9.16
CA PRO A 967 -37.51 -15.70 -9.88
C PRO A 967 -38.89 -15.01 -9.85
N LEU A 968 -39.95 -15.71 -9.40
CA LEU A 968 -41.29 -15.17 -9.19
C LEU A 968 -41.44 -14.31 -7.91
N ILE A 969 -40.61 -14.51 -6.89
CA ILE A 969 -40.70 -13.79 -5.62
C ILE A 969 -39.52 -12.83 -5.55
N LYS A 970 -39.80 -11.54 -5.69
CA LYS A 970 -38.78 -10.49 -5.62
C LYS A 970 -38.75 -9.92 -4.20
N PRO A 971 -37.70 -10.18 -3.39
CA PRO A 971 -37.63 -9.72 -1.99
C PRO A 971 -37.82 -8.20 -1.84
N GLU A 972 -37.34 -7.43 -2.82
CA GLU A 972 -37.52 -5.97 -2.93
C GLU A 972 -38.99 -5.50 -2.86
N ARG A 973 -39.95 -6.37 -3.23
CA ARG A 973 -41.39 -6.09 -3.18
C ARG A 973 -42.01 -6.33 -1.81
N TYR A 974 -41.32 -7.05 -0.94
CA TYR A 974 -41.79 -7.40 0.40
C TYR A 974 -41.19 -6.51 1.49
N VAL A 975 -40.22 -5.64 1.17
CA VAL A 975 -39.55 -4.75 2.13
C VAL A 975 -40.57 -4.09 3.06
N GLU A 976 -41.56 -3.41 2.49
CA GLU A 976 -42.59 -2.65 3.23
C GLU A 976 -43.80 -3.46 3.67
N HIS A 977 -43.75 -4.80 3.59
CA HIS A 977 -44.89 -5.62 3.98
C HIS A 977 -45.26 -5.38 5.45
N ALA A 978 -46.56 -5.25 5.74
CA ALA A 978 -47.06 -4.84 7.06
C ALA A 978 -46.53 -5.73 8.21
N TYR A 979 -46.34 -7.03 7.95
CA TYR A 979 -45.85 -8.02 8.92
C TYR A 979 -44.33 -7.99 9.18
N ASN A 980 -43.51 -7.29 8.38
CA ASN A 980 -42.08 -7.21 8.63
C ASN A 980 -41.81 -6.24 9.80
N PRO A 981 -41.30 -6.68 10.95
CA PRO A 981 -41.10 -5.80 12.11
C PRO A 981 -40.15 -4.63 11.82
N LEU A 982 -39.15 -4.85 10.97
CA LEU A 982 -38.11 -3.87 10.61
C LEU A 982 -37.96 -3.83 9.09
N HIS A 983 -37.93 -2.64 8.50
CA HIS A 983 -37.54 -2.46 7.10
C HIS A 983 -37.01 -1.07 6.81
N ARG A 984 -36.09 -1.00 5.84
CA ARG A 984 -35.43 0.23 5.41
C ARG A 984 -35.19 0.25 3.90
N ARG A 985 -35.23 1.43 3.30
CA ARG A 985 -34.67 1.73 1.99
C ARG A 985 -33.64 2.85 2.08
N TYR A 986 -32.67 2.79 1.19
CA TYR A 986 -31.60 3.75 1.03
C TYR A 986 -31.58 4.22 -0.42
N GLU A 987 -31.48 5.53 -0.61
CA GLU A 987 -31.20 6.13 -1.90
C GLU A 987 -29.88 6.89 -1.80
N TYR A 988 -29.11 6.79 -2.87
CA TYR A 988 -27.83 7.48 -3.00
C TYR A 988 -27.93 8.45 -4.16
N ASP A 989 -27.22 9.56 -4.03
CA ASP A 989 -27.06 10.47 -5.16
C ASP A 989 -25.92 10.00 -6.11
N PRO A 990 -25.75 10.68 -7.26
CA PRO A 990 -24.74 10.31 -8.24
C PRO A 990 -23.28 10.39 -7.76
N ALA A 991 -22.98 11.09 -6.65
CA ALA A 991 -21.63 11.15 -6.08
C ALA A 991 -21.38 10.01 -5.07
N GLY A 992 -22.40 9.21 -4.77
CA GLY A 992 -22.30 8.09 -3.85
C GLY A 992 -22.79 8.38 -2.43
N GLU A 993 -23.28 9.59 -2.16
CA GLU A 993 -23.67 10.02 -0.82
C GLU A 993 -25.12 9.60 -0.52
N LEU A 994 -25.43 9.28 0.73
CA LEU A 994 -26.76 8.84 1.13
C LEU A 994 -27.73 10.01 1.09
N SER A 995 -28.61 10.08 0.10
CA SER A 995 -29.54 11.20 -0.08
C SER A 995 -30.86 11.01 0.67
N ARG A 996 -31.27 9.75 0.90
CA ARG A 996 -32.55 9.45 1.55
C ARG A 996 -32.53 8.12 2.28
N THR A 997 -33.22 8.09 3.43
CA THR A 997 -33.58 6.86 4.13
C THR A 997 -35.10 6.82 4.33
N LEU A 998 -35.69 5.64 4.13
CA LEU A 998 -37.07 5.34 4.51
C LEU A 998 -37.04 4.21 5.52
N ASP A 999 -37.41 4.45 6.77
CA ASP A 999 -37.38 3.47 7.85
C ASP A 999 -38.77 3.30 8.47
N LYS A 1000 -39.23 2.04 8.65
CA LYS A 1000 -40.57 1.73 9.19
C LYS A 1000 -40.88 2.44 10.51
N LEU A 1001 -39.89 2.49 11.40
CA LEU A 1001 -40.05 2.95 12.78
C LEU A 1001 -39.68 4.42 12.96
N ARG A 1002 -38.89 4.99 12.03
CA ARG A 1002 -38.38 6.37 12.12
C ARG A 1002 -38.99 7.32 11.09
N GLY A 1003 -39.60 6.81 10.02
CA GLY A 1003 -40.13 7.60 8.91
C GLY A 1003 -39.05 7.90 7.87
N GLU A 1004 -39.31 8.94 7.08
CA GLU A 1004 -38.39 9.42 6.06
C GLU A 1004 -37.37 10.44 6.61
N VAL A 1005 -36.12 10.32 6.17
CA VAL A 1005 -35.06 11.31 6.38
C VAL A 1005 -34.35 11.57 5.06
N THR A 1006 -34.20 12.84 4.70
CA THR A 1006 -33.39 13.29 3.56
C THR A 1006 -32.12 13.97 4.04
N TYR A 1007 -31.04 13.82 3.28
CA TYR A 1007 -29.74 14.39 3.57
C TYR A 1007 -29.30 15.28 2.40
N GLU A 1008 -28.68 16.41 2.73
CA GLU A 1008 -28.04 17.28 1.75
C GLU A 1008 -26.57 17.47 2.12
N TYR A 1009 -25.71 17.55 1.12
CA TYR A 1009 -24.27 17.69 1.28
C TYR A 1009 -23.77 18.93 0.55
N GLU A 1010 -22.72 19.55 1.09
CA GLU A 1010 -21.92 20.53 0.37
C GLU A 1010 -21.16 19.86 -0.79
N ALA A 1011 -20.70 20.63 -1.77
CA ALA A 1011 -19.97 20.09 -2.93
C ALA A 1011 -18.61 19.42 -2.60
N ASN A 1012 -18.18 19.43 -1.33
CA ASN A 1012 -17.00 18.69 -0.87
C ASN A 1012 -17.37 17.53 0.07
N GLY A 1013 -18.64 17.13 0.05
CA GLY A 1013 -19.20 15.98 0.78
C GLY A 1013 -19.47 16.19 2.26
N ARG A 1014 -19.39 17.42 2.76
CA ARG A 1014 -19.77 17.73 4.15
C ARG A 1014 -21.29 17.75 4.29
N LEU A 1015 -21.84 17.05 5.29
CA LEU A 1015 -23.28 17.05 5.57
C LEU A 1015 -23.76 18.48 5.86
N LEU A 1016 -24.68 18.99 5.04
CA LEU A 1016 -25.26 20.33 5.14
C LEU A 1016 -26.58 20.31 5.90
N GLU A 1017 -27.46 19.36 5.60
CA GLU A 1017 -28.76 19.24 6.25
C GLU A 1017 -29.14 17.78 6.52
N HIS A 1018 -29.84 17.56 7.63
CA HIS A 1018 -30.51 16.32 7.98
C HIS A 1018 -31.98 16.63 8.28
N ASN A 1019 -32.87 16.23 7.39
CA ASN A 1019 -34.27 16.65 7.39
C ASN A 1019 -35.22 15.44 7.53
N PRO A 1020 -35.73 15.17 8.75
CA PRO A 1020 -36.82 14.21 8.94
C PRO A 1020 -38.16 14.78 8.41
N GLU A 1021 -39.07 13.90 7.99
CA GLU A 1021 -40.38 14.25 7.40
C GLU A 1021 -41.19 15.26 8.25
N LYS A 1022 -41.03 15.20 9.58
CA LYS A 1022 -41.50 16.25 10.49
C LYS A 1022 -40.58 17.46 10.38
N ARG A 1023 -40.92 18.38 9.48
CA ARG A 1023 -40.19 19.60 9.09
C ARG A 1023 -39.66 20.52 10.21
N PHE A 1024 -40.05 20.31 11.47
CA PHE A 1024 -39.57 21.06 12.64
C PHE A 1024 -38.52 20.31 13.48
N GLU A 1025 -38.11 19.10 13.08
CA GLU A 1025 -37.11 18.25 13.74
C GLU A 1025 -35.76 18.20 12.96
N GLY A 1026 -35.56 19.04 11.94
CA GLY A 1026 -34.34 19.07 11.11
C GLY A 1026 -33.13 19.77 11.76
N GLU A 1027 -31.92 19.36 11.36
CA GLU A 1027 -30.65 19.97 11.75
C GLU A 1027 -29.88 20.47 10.52
N GLU A 1028 -29.51 21.74 10.50
CA GLU A 1028 -28.60 22.35 9.50
C GLU A 1028 -27.16 22.40 10.06
N PHE A 1029 -26.16 22.29 9.20
CA PHE A 1029 -24.76 22.28 9.60
C PHE A 1029 -23.98 23.42 8.94
N ARG A 1030 -23.17 24.12 9.75
CA ARG A 1030 -22.25 25.16 9.29
C ARG A 1030 -20.84 24.84 9.68
N TYR A 1031 -19.93 25.13 8.77
CA TYR A 1031 -18.50 24.87 8.91
C TYR A 1031 -17.71 26.13 8.53
N ASP A 1032 -16.55 26.32 9.17
CA ASP A 1032 -15.53 27.19 8.60
C ASP A 1032 -14.84 26.51 7.40
N THR A 1033 -13.89 27.19 6.77
CA THR A 1033 -13.23 26.64 5.57
C THR A 1033 -12.42 25.40 5.90
N ALA A 1034 -11.81 25.30 7.09
CA ALA A 1034 -11.10 24.08 7.54
C ALA A 1034 -12.01 22.96 8.06
N GLY A 1035 -13.35 23.11 8.00
CA GLY A 1035 -14.28 22.06 8.39
C GLY A 1035 -14.63 22.01 9.86
N ASN A 1036 -14.29 23.04 10.64
CA ASN A 1036 -14.70 23.12 12.04
C ASN A 1036 -16.16 23.56 12.14
N ARG A 1037 -16.94 22.92 13.03
CA ARG A 1037 -18.34 23.27 13.28
C ARG A 1037 -18.49 24.69 13.83
N LEU A 1038 -19.37 25.47 13.21
CA LEU A 1038 -19.75 26.81 13.66
C LEU A 1038 -21.12 26.81 14.34
N ASN A 1039 -21.37 27.83 15.17
CA ASN A 1039 -22.71 28.07 15.73
C ASN A 1039 -23.65 28.61 14.65
N PHE A 1040 -24.96 28.39 14.80
CA PHE A 1040 -25.93 28.94 13.84
C PHE A 1040 -25.95 30.47 13.78
N ASN A 1041 -25.67 31.12 14.92
CA ASN A 1041 -25.70 32.58 15.04
C ASN A 1041 -24.35 33.25 14.74
N THR A 1042 -23.29 32.47 14.50
CA THR A 1042 -21.98 33.00 14.10
C THR A 1042 -21.96 33.34 12.61
N ASN A 1043 -21.12 34.30 12.23
CA ASN A 1043 -20.96 34.68 10.84
C ASN A 1043 -20.33 33.50 10.09
N ARG A 1044 -20.74 33.26 8.83
CA ARG A 1044 -20.12 32.23 7.96
C ARG A 1044 -18.62 32.47 7.69
N PHE A 1045 -18.12 33.66 8.01
CA PHE A 1045 -16.71 34.03 7.90
C PHE A 1045 -15.92 33.82 9.20
N ASP A 1046 -16.59 33.45 10.30
CA ASP A 1046 -15.91 33.12 11.55
C ASP A 1046 -15.09 31.84 11.36
N ARG A 1047 -13.91 31.79 11.99
CA ARG A 1047 -12.96 30.67 11.90
C ARG A 1047 -12.67 30.14 13.30
N VAL A 1048 -12.60 28.82 13.44
CA VAL A 1048 -12.15 28.21 14.68
C VAL A 1048 -10.63 28.27 14.71
N LYS A 1049 -10.10 29.12 15.60
CA LYS A 1049 -8.66 29.29 15.75
C LYS A 1049 -8.00 27.97 16.14
N ASP A 1050 -6.88 27.64 15.48
CA ASP A 1050 -6.04 26.47 15.74
C ASP A 1050 -6.79 25.12 15.66
N ASN A 1051 -7.96 25.09 15.00
CA ASN A 1051 -8.91 23.97 14.99
C ASN A 1051 -9.30 23.48 16.41
N ARG A 1052 -9.33 24.39 17.39
CA ARG A 1052 -9.76 24.10 18.78
C ARG A 1052 -11.07 24.80 19.11
N LEU A 1053 -12.15 24.03 19.18
CA LEU A 1053 -13.47 24.55 19.50
C LEU A 1053 -13.55 24.94 20.99
N LYS A 1054 -13.60 26.23 21.30
CA LYS A 1054 -13.67 26.71 22.70
C LYS A 1054 -15.09 26.95 23.20
N GLN A 1055 -16.00 27.27 22.29
CA GLN A 1055 -17.41 27.49 22.60
C GLN A 1055 -18.25 26.94 21.46
N TRP A 1056 -19.30 26.20 21.80
CA TRP A 1056 -20.29 25.71 20.85
C TRP A 1056 -21.63 25.49 21.53
N SER A 1057 -22.69 26.08 20.99
CA SER A 1057 -24.00 26.13 21.63
C SER A 1057 -23.87 26.65 23.08
N ASN A 1058 -24.36 25.92 24.07
CA ASN A 1058 -24.22 26.18 25.50
C ASN A 1058 -23.02 25.47 26.15
N HIS A 1059 -22.03 25.03 25.36
CA HIS A 1059 -20.83 24.34 25.82
C HIS A 1059 -19.62 25.24 25.76
N GLU A 1060 -18.79 25.18 26.80
CA GLU A 1060 -17.44 25.76 26.81
C GLU A 1060 -16.41 24.66 27.04
N TYR A 1061 -15.28 24.76 26.34
CA TYR A 1061 -14.22 23.76 26.34
C TYR A 1061 -12.88 24.43 26.67
N LYS A 1062 -12.09 23.78 27.53
CA LYS A 1062 -10.70 24.18 27.79
C LYS A 1062 -9.77 23.01 27.52
N TYR A 1063 -8.63 23.32 26.92
CA TYR A 1063 -7.64 22.35 26.52
C TYR A 1063 -6.35 22.56 27.33
N ASP A 1064 -5.63 21.48 27.59
CA ASP A 1064 -4.27 21.57 28.09
C ASP A 1064 -3.29 22.04 27.00
N ALA A 1065 -2.02 22.17 27.38
CA ALA A 1065 -0.96 22.60 26.47
C ALA A 1065 -0.68 21.58 25.35
N TRP A 1066 -1.13 20.33 25.49
CA TRP A 1066 -0.94 19.24 24.53
C TRP A 1066 -2.15 19.06 23.59
N GLY A 1067 -3.22 19.83 23.80
CA GLY A 1067 -4.43 19.80 22.99
C GLY A 1067 -5.52 18.84 23.49
N ASN A 1068 -5.38 18.26 24.68
CA ASN A 1068 -6.41 17.40 25.26
C ASN A 1068 -7.49 18.26 25.95
N LEU A 1069 -8.76 17.89 25.81
CA LEU A 1069 -9.87 18.55 26.50
C LEU A 1069 -9.79 18.27 28.00
N VAL A 1070 -9.54 19.28 28.83
CA VAL A 1070 -9.41 19.13 30.31
C VAL A 1070 -10.62 19.63 31.09
N GLU A 1071 -11.41 20.55 30.53
CA GLU A 1071 -12.67 21.00 31.14
C GLU A 1071 -13.75 21.17 30.09
N LYS A 1072 -14.97 20.71 30.41
CA LYS A 1072 -16.20 20.94 29.63
C LYS A 1072 -17.28 21.50 30.55
N ILE A 1073 -17.81 22.67 30.22
CA ILE A 1073 -18.89 23.33 30.96
C ILE A 1073 -20.14 23.31 30.07
N VAL A 1074 -21.29 22.91 30.62
CA VAL A 1074 -22.57 22.88 29.93
C VAL A 1074 -23.57 23.75 30.69
N GLY A 1075 -23.86 24.95 30.15
CA GLY A 1075 -24.64 25.97 30.85
C GLY A 1075 -24.02 26.42 32.17
N ILE A 1076 -24.84 26.73 33.18
CA ILE A 1076 -24.38 27.21 34.51
C ILE A 1076 -24.24 26.05 35.52
N VAL A 1077 -24.76 24.87 35.19
CA VAL A 1077 -25.10 23.83 36.17
C VAL A 1077 -24.22 22.59 36.12
N ARG A 1078 -23.55 22.30 35.00
CA ARG A 1078 -22.77 21.07 34.84
C ARG A 1078 -21.35 21.36 34.37
N TRP A 1079 -20.38 20.80 35.08
CA TRP A 1079 -18.95 20.98 34.83
C TRP A 1079 -18.23 19.63 34.91
N GLN A 1080 -17.50 19.27 33.86
CA GLN A 1080 -16.71 18.04 33.78
C GLN A 1080 -15.22 18.38 33.70
N THR A 1081 -14.41 17.58 34.39
CA THR A 1081 -12.94 17.63 34.31
C THR A 1081 -12.38 16.31 33.82
N PHE A 1082 -11.27 16.37 33.07
CA PHE A 1082 -10.63 15.24 32.41
C PHE A 1082 -9.12 15.24 32.71
N THR A 1083 -8.58 14.10 33.14
CA THR A 1083 -7.16 13.91 33.43
C THR A 1083 -6.56 12.86 32.50
N TYR A 1084 -5.39 13.15 31.94
CA TYR A 1084 -4.71 12.29 30.98
C TYR A 1084 -3.36 11.81 31.49
N ASP A 1085 -2.92 10.65 30.99
CA ASP A 1085 -1.53 10.20 31.13
C ASP A 1085 -0.61 10.85 30.07
N SER A 1086 0.68 10.53 30.11
CA SER A 1086 1.72 11.01 29.20
C SER A 1086 1.55 10.50 27.76
N GLU A 1087 0.68 9.51 27.54
CA GLU A 1087 0.29 9.02 26.22
C GLU A 1087 -1.02 9.67 25.72
N ASN A 1088 -1.52 10.71 26.41
CA ASN A 1088 -2.78 11.40 26.13
C ASN A 1088 -4.03 10.49 26.23
N ARG A 1089 -3.99 9.43 27.06
CA ARG A 1089 -5.17 8.60 27.34
C ARG A 1089 -5.92 9.15 28.55
N LEU A 1090 -7.25 9.20 28.46
CA LEU A 1090 -8.11 9.67 29.54
C LEU A 1090 -8.11 8.67 30.71
N VAL A 1091 -7.51 9.01 31.85
CA VAL A 1091 -7.37 8.11 33.02
C VAL A 1091 -8.34 8.43 34.15
N LYS A 1092 -8.85 9.66 34.23
CA LYS A 1092 -9.83 10.06 35.26
C LYS A 1092 -10.79 11.13 34.74
N THR A 1093 -12.04 11.04 35.19
CA THR A 1093 -13.06 12.09 35.00
C THR A 1093 -13.80 12.40 36.29
N GLU A 1094 -14.23 13.65 36.43
CA GLU A 1094 -15.12 14.10 37.51
C GLU A 1094 -16.20 15.02 36.92
N THR A 1095 -17.47 14.71 37.19
CA THR A 1095 -18.62 15.53 36.78
C THR A 1095 -19.28 16.14 38.00
N MET A 1096 -19.33 17.46 38.03
CA MET A 1096 -20.07 18.25 39.01
C MET A 1096 -21.42 18.69 38.40
N ALA A 1097 -22.50 18.52 39.14
CA ALA A 1097 -23.83 19.05 38.80
C ALA A 1097 -24.39 19.83 39.99
N ASN A 1098 -24.82 21.08 39.79
CA ASN A 1098 -25.33 21.97 40.84
C ASN A 1098 -24.40 22.06 42.07
N SER A 1099 -23.08 22.14 41.82
CA SER A 1099 -22.03 22.19 42.85
C SER A 1099 -21.91 20.93 43.73
N GLN A 1100 -22.46 19.80 43.31
CA GLN A 1100 -22.26 18.50 43.94
C GLN A 1100 -21.61 17.52 42.95
N VAL A 1101 -20.77 16.62 43.45
CA VAL A 1101 -20.18 15.54 42.64
C VAL A 1101 -21.30 14.62 42.18
N GLU A 1102 -21.54 14.58 40.87
CA GLU A 1102 -22.51 13.68 40.25
C GLU A 1102 -21.84 12.36 39.85
N SER A 1103 -20.63 12.42 39.29
CA SER A 1103 -19.87 11.21 38.98
C SER A 1103 -18.36 11.40 39.12
N THR A 1104 -17.67 10.34 39.55
CA THR A 1104 -16.21 10.21 39.46
C THR A 1104 -15.89 8.91 38.74
N SER A 1105 -14.91 8.89 37.84
CA SER A 1105 -14.54 7.66 37.14
C SER A 1105 -13.04 7.57 36.85
N SER A 1106 -12.52 6.34 36.82
CA SER A 1106 -11.16 6.01 36.44
C SER A 1106 -11.15 4.94 35.35
N TYR A 1107 -10.14 5.00 34.48
CA TYR A 1107 -10.00 4.10 33.33
C TYR A 1107 -8.60 3.50 33.32
N GLN A 1108 -8.51 2.20 33.00
CA GLN A 1108 -7.25 1.49 32.87
C GLN A 1108 -7.06 1.00 31.44
N TYR A 1109 -5.84 1.12 30.94
CA TYR A 1109 -5.46 0.69 29.60
C TYR A 1109 -4.32 -0.32 29.67
N ASP A 1110 -4.29 -1.26 28.73
CA ASP A 1110 -3.12 -2.12 28.55
C ASP A 1110 -2.03 -1.43 27.72
N SER A 1111 -0.93 -2.15 27.50
CA SER A 1111 0.21 -1.67 26.72
C SER A 1111 -0.08 -1.46 25.22
N LEU A 1112 -1.21 -1.96 24.70
CA LEU A 1112 -1.68 -1.72 23.33
C LEU A 1112 -2.63 -0.51 23.25
N GLY A 1113 -2.94 0.15 24.37
CA GLY A 1113 -3.83 1.30 24.43
C GLY A 1113 -5.31 0.95 24.51
N ARG A 1114 -5.65 -0.33 24.71
CA ARG A 1114 -7.05 -0.79 24.84
C ARG A 1114 -7.52 -0.55 26.26
N ARG A 1115 -8.73 -0.01 26.43
CA ARG A 1115 -9.33 0.14 27.76
C ARG A 1115 -9.74 -1.23 28.30
N VAL A 1116 -9.07 -1.69 29.36
CA VAL A 1116 -9.28 -3.02 29.96
C VAL A 1116 -10.13 -2.99 31.22
N ALA A 1117 -10.28 -1.82 31.85
CA ALA A 1117 -11.20 -1.64 32.97
C ALA A 1117 -11.70 -0.20 33.09
N LYS A 1118 -12.87 -0.03 33.70
CA LYS A 1118 -13.34 1.24 34.23
C LYS A 1118 -14.03 1.05 35.59
N GLN A 1119 -13.88 2.05 36.45
CA GLN A 1119 -14.55 2.13 37.74
C GLN A 1119 -15.19 3.50 37.85
N SER A 1120 -16.48 3.54 38.19
CA SER A 1120 -17.28 4.75 38.23
C SER A 1120 -18.12 4.79 39.49
N GLU A 1121 -18.16 5.94 40.17
CA GLU A 1121 -19.18 6.24 41.18
C GLU A 1121 -20.13 7.26 40.56
N ILE A 1122 -21.39 6.90 40.37
CA ILE A 1122 -22.43 7.75 39.74
C ILE A 1122 -23.56 7.92 40.75
N LYS A 1123 -23.78 9.15 41.22
CA LYS A 1123 -24.82 9.49 42.21
C LYS A 1123 -24.77 8.58 43.47
N GLY A 1124 -23.56 8.23 43.90
CA GLY A 1124 -23.30 7.36 45.06
C GLY A 1124 -23.43 5.85 44.79
N GLN A 1125 -23.63 5.43 43.54
CA GLN A 1125 -23.64 4.02 43.13
C GLN A 1125 -22.32 3.67 42.44
N ASN A 1126 -21.70 2.56 42.83
CA ASN A 1126 -20.48 2.07 42.20
C ASN A 1126 -20.82 1.16 41.01
N ASP A 1127 -20.15 1.40 39.90
CA ASP A 1127 -20.12 0.56 38.70
C ASP A 1127 -18.67 0.19 38.40
N GLU A 1128 -18.43 -1.09 38.12
CA GLU A 1128 -17.11 -1.59 37.74
C GLU A 1128 -17.29 -2.50 36.53
N LYS A 1129 -16.51 -2.24 35.48
CA LYS A 1129 -16.51 -3.03 34.26
C LYS A 1129 -15.10 -3.40 33.84
N ARG A 1130 -14.92 -4.65 33.40
CA ARG A 1130 -13.71 -5.16 32.76
C ARG A 1130 -14.00 -5.49 31.31
N PHE A 1131 -12.97 -5.33 30.46
CA PHE A 1131 -13.10 -5.50 29.03
C PHE A 1131 -12.06 -6.50 28.52
N LEU A 1132 -12.52 -7.47 27.73
CA LEU A 1132 -11.68 -8.39 26.96
C LEU A 1132 -11.74 -8.00 25.49
N TRP A 1133 -10.61 -8.10 24.80
CA TRP A 1133 -10.46 -7.66 23.41
C TRP A 1133 -9.97 -8.79 22.52
N GLN A 1134 -10.51 -8.89 21.31
CA GLN A 1134 -9.95 -9.70 20.22
C GLN A 1134 -9.20 -8.74 19.28
N GLY A 1135 -7.86 -8.70 19.36
CA GLY A 1135 -7.08 -7.64 18.73
C GLY A 1135 -7.53 -6.26 19.22
N LEU A 1136 -8.12 -5.44 18.33
CA LEU A 1136 -8.66 -4.10 18.65
C LEU A 1136 -10.19 -4.04 18.69
N ARG A 1137 -10.87 -5.19 18.70
CA ARG A 1137 -12.34 -5.28 18.77
C ARG A 1137 -12.77 -5.67 20.17
N LEU A 1138 -13.69 -4.92 20.76
CA LEU A 1138 -14.22 -5.22 22.09
C LEU A 1138 -14.98 -6.54 22.03
N LEU A 1139 -14.48 -7.57 22.70
CA LEU A 1139 -15.05 -8.91 22.64
C LEU A 1139 -16.03 -9.14 23.79
N ARG A 1140 -15.64 -8.79 25.02
CA ARG A 1140 -16.46 -9.05 26.22
C ARG A 1140 -16.43 -7.88 27.18
N GLU A 1141 -17.57 -7.64 27.80
CA GLU A 1141 -17.76 -6.75 28.95
C GLU A 1141 -18.16 -7.59 30.16
N GLU A 1142 -17.51 -7.38 31.30
CA GLU A 1142 -17.77 -8.09 32.55
C GLU A 1142 -18.02 -7.12 33.69
N GLY A 1143 -19.16 -7.26 34.36
CA GLY A 1143 -19.49 -6.63 35.63
C GLY A 1143 -19.62 -7.67 36.76
N PRO A 1144 -19.98 -7.26 37.99
CA PRO A 1144 -19.98 -8.15 39.15
C PRO A 1144 -20.88 -9.39 39.04
N GLU A 1145 -22.07 -9.27 38.44
CA GLU A 1145 -23.07 -10.35 38.35
C GLU A 1145 -23.50 -10.66 36.90
N HIS A 1146 -22.91 -9.97 35.92
CA HIS A 1146 -23.31 -10.07 34.52
C HIS A 1146 -22.10 -9.97 33.58
N SER A 1147 -22.17 -10.65 32.44
CA SER A 1147 -21.20 -10.49 31.36
C SER A 1147 -21.89 -10.51 30.00
N SER A 1148 -21.32 -9.79 29.05
CA SER A 1148 -21.83 -9.63 27.69
C SER A 1148 -20.72 -9.93 26.68
N LEU A 1149 -20.91 -10.95 25.84
CA LEU A 1149 -20.05 -11.27 24.72
C LEU A 1149 -20.61 -10.61 23.45
N TYR A 1150 -19.84 -9.74 22.81
CA TYR A 1150 -20.21 -9.06 21.58
C TYR A 1150 -19.68 -9.81 20.36
N LEU A 1151 -20.57 -10.13 19.43
CA LEU A 1151 -20.28 -10.81 18.17
C LEU A 1151 -20.56 -9.85 17.02
N TYR A 1152 -19.73 -9.90 15.98
CA TYR A 1152 -19.72 -8.88 14.92
C TYR A 1152 -19.84 -9.51 13.54
N GLU A 1153 -20.21 -8.68 12.57
CA GLU A 1153 -20.13 -9.05 11.17
C GLU A 1153 -18.67 -9.37 10.76
N PRO A 1154 -18.46 -10.30 9.81
CA PRO A 1154 -17.12 -10.64 9.31
C PRO A 1154 -16.37 -9.40 8.81
N GLY A 1155 -15.08 -9.28 9.15
CA GLY A 1155 -14.26 -8.13 8.75
C GLY A 1155 -14.68 -6.78 9.38
N SER A 1156 -15.75 -6.78 10.18
CA SER A 1156 -16.48 -5.57 10.56
C SER A 1156 -16.59 -5.36 12.08
N TYR A 1157 -16.82 -4.14 12.56
CA TYR A 1157 -17.19 -3.81 13.95
C TYR A 1157 -18.68 -3.45 14.03
N ALA A 1158 -19.45 -3.73 12.98
CA ALA A 1158 -20.91 -3.75 13.00
C ALA A 1158 -21.30 -4.91 13.90
N PRO A 1159 -21.99 -4.65 15.03
CA PRO A 1159 -22.37 -5.73 15.91
C PRO A 1159 -23.48 -6.56 15.24
N LEU A 1160 -23.36 -7.88 15.38
CA LEU A 1160 -24.26 -8.87 14.84
C LEU A 1160 -25.18 -9.42 15.94
N ALA A 1161 -24.58 -9.81 17.06
CA ALA A 1161 -25.29 -10.37 18.21
C ALA A 1161 -24.57 -10.06 19.53
N ARG A 1162 -25.29 -10.15 20.64
CA ARG A 1162 -24.75 -10.10 22.00
C ARG A 1162 -25.24 -11.31 22.79
N VAL A 1163 -24.36 -11.95 23.52
CA VAL A 1163 -24.69 -13.08 24.38
C VAL A 1163 -24.46 -12.68 25.83
N ASP A 1164 -25.54 -12.57 26.59
CA ASP A 1164 -25.52 -12.18 28.00
C ASP A 1164 -25.56 -13.41 28.89
N GLN A 1165 -24.72 -13.39 29.92
CA GLN A 1165 -24.66 -14.37 31.00
C GLN A 1165 -24.86 -13.67 32.34
N ARG A 1166 -25.72 -14.24 33.20
CA ARG A 1166 -25.93 -13.78 34.57
C ARG A 1166 -25.63 -14.89 35.55
N GLU A 1167 -25.04 -14.52 36.68
CA GLU A 1167 -24.75 -15.48 37.75
C GLU A 1167 -26.05 -16.14 38.25
N GLY A 1168 -26.06 -17.47 38.33
CA GLY A 1168 -27.22 -18.26 38.77
C GLY A 1168 -28.27 -18.58 37.69
N GLU A 1169 -28.16 -18.04 36.47
CA GLU A 1169 -29.00 -18.45 35.34
C GLU A 1169 -28.38 -19.66 34.61
N THR A 1170 -29.22 -20.62 34.18
CA THR A 1170 -28.77 -21.89 33.58
C THR A 1170 -28.53 -21.82 32.08
N GLY A 1171 -28.80 -20.68 31.42
CA GLY A 1171 -28.66 -20.52 29.99
C GLY A 1171 -28.30 -19.10 29.56
N ASN A 1172 -27.64 -18.99 28.41
CA ASN A 1172 -27.28 -17.72 27.78
C ASN A 1172 -28.52 -17.04 27.19
N ARG A 1173 -28.60 -15.71 27.28
CA ARG A 1173 -29.59 -14.92 26.54
C ARG A 1173 -28.92 -14.29 25.32
N VAL A 1174 -29.47 -14.55 24.14
CA VAL A 1174 -28.94 -14.01 22.87
C VAL A 1174 -29.82 -12.87 22.40
N TYR A 1175 -29.17 -11.75 22.10
CA TYR A 1175 -29.78 -10.58 21.51
C TYR A 1175 -29.16 -10.31 20.14
N TYR A 1176 -29.97 -9.82 19.19
CA TYR A 1176 -29.55 -9.60 17.81
C TYR A 1176 -29.64 -8.13 17.45
N PHE A 1177 -28.56 -7.60 16.89
CA PHE A 1177 -28.50 -6.22 16.45
C PHE A 1177 -29.08 -6.06 15.05
N HIS A 1178 -29.84 -4.98 14.87
CA HIS A 1178 -30.34 -4.54 13.57
C HIS A 1178 -29.75 -3.18 13.29
N THR A 1179 -28.84 -3.12 12.32
CA THR A 1179 -28.02 -1.94 12.05
C THR A 1179 -28.49 -1.18 10.81
N ASP A 1180 -28.02 0.05 10.60
CA ASP A 1180 -28.19 0.77 9.34
C ASP A 1180 -27.16 0.34 8.25
N GLN A 1181 -27.10 1.06 7.13
CA GLN A 1181 -26.18 0.77 6.03
C GLN A 1181 -24.70 0.94 6.39
N ILE A 1182 -24.38 1.75 7.42
CA ILE A 1182 -23.04 1.94 7.98
C ILE A 1182 -22.88 1.19 9.30
N GLY A 1183 -23.73 0.19 9.59
CA GLY A 1183 -23.62 -0.67 10.77
C GLY A 1183 -23.87 -0.01 12.12
N THR A 1184 -24.53 1.15 12.18
CA THR A 1184 -25.01 1.76 13.43
C THR A 1184 -26.14 0.93 14.02
N PRO A 1185 -26.07 0.45 15.27
CA PRO A 1185 -27.17 -0.22 15.97
C PRO A 1185 -28.41 0.67 16.05
N LEU A 1186 -29.51 0.25 15.46
CA LEU A 1186 -30.79 0.97 15.51
C LEU A 1186 -31.81 0.26 16.41
N GLU A 1187 -31.82 -1.08 16.38
CA GLU A 1187 -32.59 -1.92 17.29
C GLU A 1187 -31.78 -3.11 17.78
N MET A 1188 -32.27 -3.71 18.85
CA MET A 1188 -31.85 -5.02 19.31
C MET A 1188 -33.10 -5.86 19.62
N THR A 1189 -33.12 -7.10 19.14
CA THR A 1189 -34.21 -8.06 19.40
C THR A 1189 -33.76 -9.23 20.26
N ASP A 1190 -34.67 -9.84 21.01
CA ASP A 1190 -34.46 -11.15 21.64
C ASP A 1190 -34.53 -12.30 20.63
N ALA A 1191 -34.37 -13.54 21.10
CA ALA A 1191 -34.45 -14.75 20.27
C ALA A 1191 -35.84 -14.98 19.67
N GLU A 1192 -36.89 -14.44 20.29
CA GLU A 1192 -38.27 -14.50 19.82
C GLU A 1192 -38.60 -13.44 18.74
N GLY A 1193 -37.67 -12.52 18.46
CA GLY A 1193 -37.81 -11.44 17.50
C GLY A 1193 -38.54 -10.21 18.06
N GLN A 1194 -38.70 -10.10 19.38
CA GLN A 1194 -39.26 -8.90 20.02
C GLN A 1194 -38.17 -7.84 20.18
N ILE A 1195 -38.51 -6.58 19.89
CA ILE A 1195 -37.61 -5.45 20.08
C ILE A 1195 -37.48 -5.18 21.57
N VAL A 1196 -36.27 -5.33 22.12
CA VAL A 1196 -35.93 -5.09 23.53
C VAL A 1196 -35.13 -3.80 23.72
N TRP A 1197 -34.59 -3.25 22.64
CA TRP A 1197 -33.93 -1.95 22.62
C TRP A 1197 -34.12 -1.27 21.27
N GLN A 1198 -34.38 0.04 21.27
CA GLN A 1198 -34.58 0.84 20.06
C GLN A 1198 -34.18 2.29 20.30
N ALA A 1199 -33.31 2.83 19.45
CA ALA A 1199 -32.84 4.21 19.54
C ALA A 1199 -33.16 5.05 18.29
N LYS A 1200 -33.42 6.34 18.51
CA LYS A 1200 -33.35 7.39 17.49
C LYS A 1200 -32.09 8.22 17.72
N TYR A 1201 -31.34 8.43 16.65
CA TYR A 1201 -30.05 9.12 16.68
C TYR A 1201 -30.15 10.50 16.06
N ARG A 1202 -29.34 11.42 16.58
CA ARG A 1202 -28.92 12.61 15.85
C ARG A 1202 -27.81 12.25 14.86
N PRO A 1203 -27.55 13.09 13.83
CA PRO A 1203 -26.60 12.75 12.76
C PRO A 1203 -25.18 12.39 13.23
N TRP A 1204 -24.73 12.94 14.37
CA TRP A 1204 -23.40 12.68 14.94
C TRP A 1204 -23.38 11.60 16.03
N GLY A 1205 -24.38 10.71 16.06
CA GLY A 1205 -24.36 9.49 16.89
C GLY A 1205 -24.86 9.65 18.32
N ALA A 1206 -25.29 10.85 18.73
CA ALA A 1206 -25.97 11.05 19.99
C ALA A 1206 -27.38 10.46 19.95
N ILE A 1207 -27.78 9.70 20.96
CA ILE A 1207 -29.16 9.20 21.07
C ILE A 1207 -30.09 10.37 21.44
N GLU A 1208 -31.01 10.69 20.55
CA GLU A 1208 -32.08 11.66 20.79
C GLU A 1208 -33.15 11.06 21.70
N LYS A 1209 -33.54 9.81 21.42
CA LYS A 1209 -34.60 9.11 22.17
C LYS A 1209 -34.38 7.60 22.16
N LEU A 1210 -34.49 7.00 23.33
CA LEU A 1210 -34.69 5.55 23.48
C LEU A 1210 -36.20 5.27 23.45
N VAL A 1211 -36.68 4.61 22.40
CA VAL A 1211 -38.09 4.23 22.23
C VAL A 1211 -38.39 2.97 23.03
N VAL A 1212 -37.46 2.02 23.03
CA VAL A 1212 -37.48 0.81 23.86
C VAL A 1212 -36.12 0.71 24.56
N ASN A 1213 -36.12 0.37 25.85
CA ASN A 1213 -34.91 0.30 26.68
C ASN A 1213 -35.07 -0.74 27.79
N GLU A 1214 -35.40 -1.99 27.40
CA GLU A 1214 -35.57 -3.10 28.35
C GLU A 1214 -34.23 -3.71 28.75
N VAL A 1215 -33.21 -3.52 27.91
CA VAL A 1215 -31.84 -3.99 28.11
C VAL A 1215 -30.85 -2.85 27.88
N GLU A 1216 -29.81 -2.77 28.70
CA GLU A 1216 -28.72 -1.80 28.49
C GLU A 1216 -27.97 -2.13 27.19
N GLN A 1217 -27.64 -1.12 26.39
CA GLN A 1217 -26.83 -1.26 25.17
C GLN A 1217 -25.93 -0.03 24.99
N ASN A 1218 -24.61 -0.26 25.01
CA ASN A 1218 -23.59 0.78 25.03
C ASN A 1218 -22.87 0.97 23.68
N LEU A 1219 -23.00 0.05 22.71
CA LEU A 1219 -22.43 0.25 21.37
C LEU A 1219 -23.16 1.37 20.60
N ARG A 1220 -22.40 2.16 19.83
CA ARG A 1220 -22.91 3.30 19.04
C ARG A 1220 -22.47 3.15 17.58
N PHE A 1221 -21.90 4.17 16.94
CA PHE A 1221 -21.23 3.95 15.66
C PHE A 1221 -20.18 2.84 15.80
N GLN A 1222 -19.85 2.17 14.71
CA GLN A 1222 -19.05 0.96 14.83
C GLN A 1222 -17.71 1.22 15.52
N GLY A 1223 -17.40 0.37 16.50
CA GLY A 1223 -16.22 0.53 17.36
C GLY A 1223 -16.39 1.49 18.53
N GLN A 1224 -17.50 2.23 18.63
CA GLN A 1224 -17.76 3.15 19.74
C GLN A 1224 -18.48 2.48 20.91
N TYR A 1225 -17.99 2.76 22.12
CA TYR A 1225 -18.61 2.40 23.39
C TYR A 1225 -19.04 3.66 24.15
N PHE A 1226 -20.32 3.77 24.51
CA PHE A 1226 -20.85 4.89 25.26
C PHE A 1226 -20.59 4.78 26.76
N ASP A 1227 -20.02 5.84 27.32
CA ASP A 1227 -19.79 5.99 28.75
C ASP A 1227 -20.84 6.91 29.37
N VAL A 1228 -21.79 6.33 30.09
CA VAL A 1228 -22.89 7.06 30.74
C VAL A 1228 -22.41 8.10 31.76
N GLU A 1229 -21.28 7.83 32.42
CA GLU A 1229 -20.65 8.68 33.43
C GLU A 1229 -20.18 10.04 32.89
N THR A 1230 -19.82 10.11 31.60
CA THR A 1230 -19.26 11.29 30.93
C THR A 1230 -20.12 11.80 29.78
N GLY A 1231 -20.91 10.91 29.16
CA GLY A 1231 -21.61 11.15 27.90
C GLY A 1231 -20.72 11.09 26.66
N LEU A 1232 -19.49 10.56 26.78
CA LEU A 1232 -18.53 10.43 25.67
C LEU A 1232 -18.61 9.04 25.02
N HIS A 1233 -18.00 8.92 23.83
CA HIS A 1233 -17.93 7.66 23.08
C HIS A 1233 -16.48 7.20 22.97
N TYR A 1234 -16.09 6.21 23.76
CA TYR A 1234 -14.78 5.59 23.65
C TYR A 1234 -14.63 4.89 22.29
N ASN A 1235 -13.70 5.35 21.46
CA ASN A 1235 -13.39 4.84 20.12
C ASN A 1235 -11.94 4.33 20.05
N THR A 1236 -11.61 3.37 20.93
CA THR A 1236 -10.29 2.74 21.12
C THR A 1236 -9.16 3.68 21.56
N PHE A 1237 -8.83 4.72 20.79
CA PHE A 1237 -7.72 5.64 21.08
C PHE A 1237 -8.17 7.08 21.37
N ARG A 1238 -9.47 7.36 21.30
CA ARG A 1238 -10.05 8.67 21.61
C ARG A 1238 -11.47 8.56 22.19
N TYR A 1239 -12.06 9.72 22.50
CA TYR A 1239 -13.38 9.88 23.09
C TYR A 1239 -14.29 10.85 22.32
#